data_AF-A0A015ND96-F1
#
_entry.id   AF-A0A015ND96-F1
#
_cell.length_a   1.000
_cell.length_b   1.000
_cell.length_c   1.000
_cell.angle_alpha   90.00
_cell.angle_beta   90.00
_cell.angle_gamma   90.00
#
_symmetry.space_group_name_H-M   'P 1'
#
loop_
_entity.id
_entity.type
_entity.pdbx_description
1 polymer ?
#
loop_
_entity_poly.entity_id
_entity_poly.type
_entity_poly.pdbx_seq_one_letter_code
_entity_poly.pdbx_strand_id
1 'polypeptide(L)'
;MDNSSVDICSTVDSLDTCVATEFSYVEQAYRVEDNDTVNLEALASLFINNDEWRVNGTVPFMKDGEVLEHILYYLPSLENPAKEQFIERLICFAEYSDMNKWIMFEKNTTSSLLREIIWKAYQRDKVAELTMRLLDIICSYSVKVYDVKLILNMICNKYEGDTTYQGDSAWYQGVLLKLLYSISQRQNTSNFFYLRGIESGIEISSIDKFPSNGYSFFTWIKLDPTPSPKELIGSKEYVPRLFSFFTEKGDGIEAYFENNELVFCCKKGKDESTVVMNNFKFTQKKWYFIAISHNTAKRGWTSTPAEITVVVDGNITFKSRLEYPADFYFSRPFKYCAIGASMLLKPSSSSDNDSNSSLSNAFYNCLRGQITTLYMICDILTKEQILDLYALGKNNASQFLPYQENGMKSDLFDGIFCQKILFIFHVKASENQKCFNLSPRYQSSQDSFTATLYGVEKCSTLSLQNAIHFLGDLEILFPMIMRFDDLGSVNLQAPLESQDDFFDSEGPCKSFFSLLSSLLQNNERSQKHVIKSRGIKVISLLLQQVGPRHFSISAFKSMIALASSLSSNEELSREVFSNLVFEFKLWMYASIEIQKYCIDSLKNFVDARKQMCRKLFGIQFFLDILQNIYWYKQGEYSALHRHPTAGVTRPKPSQLKELRGMLISIIHGYFKDGVTKDETLFLFRNILNSDDDTHVHEILTLLFDLLQTKKEVVDIFFSYRGFEIICELLKRRDENVRIDCIKIFTFLITSPLTPPNFIKKLRFEDTDPINLIKLMYNAPMTIDIYHALLNWSLEQYNNNIFEFTEKINEGFPLTLPQIKNFRIILVILALLDSEGTKRIVQCKILESLIKIFKKNISYCSELNQFWFWQRYLIRLIPIYGGQEGVLTERENKDTADWAFEFIANVIWNLFEIDKTSYRTVEETIIYIWSTDRQDCLECNRSFLSQLFSLILQDIKNSYVASFAITKLIWYKHLFKDNLLIF
;
A
#
# COMPACT_ATOMS: atom_id res chain seq x y z
N MET A 1 27.62 -70.20 45.19
CA MET A 1 28.81 -69.59 45.81
C MET A 1 29.25 -68.48 44.87
N ASP A 2 29.27 -67.28 45.45
CA ASP A 2 29.92 -66.01 45.06
C ASP A 2 29.41 -65.21 43.85
N ASN A 3 28.39 -64.39 44.19
CA ASN A 3 28.18 -62.97 43.90
C ASN A 3 29.31 -62.18 43.20
N SER A 4 28.98 -61.61 42.04
CA SER A 4 29.43 -60.27 41.61
C SER A 4 28.55 -59.70 40.48
N SER A 5 27.24 -59.62 40.68
CA SER A 5 26.38 -58.70 39.93
C SER A 5 26.54 -57.30 40.53
N VAL A 6 27.50 -56.54 40.03
CA VAL A 6 27.68 -55.13 40.40
C VAL A 6 26.46 -54.34 39.92
N ASP A 7 25.83 -53.65 40.86
CA ASP A 7 24.76 -52.67 40.68
C ASP A 7 25.10 -51.61 39.61
N ILE A 8 24.64 -51.82 38.38
CA ILE A 8 24.62 -50.78 37.34
C ILE A 8 23.24 -50.09 37.28
N CYS A 9 22.17 -50.75 37.75
CA CYS A 9 20.81 -50.20 37.74
C CYS A 9 20.53 -49.11 38.79
N SER A 10 21.37 -48.92 39.81
CA SER A 10 21.12 -47.95 40.89
C SER A 10 21.85 -46.62 40.73
N THR A 11 22.41 -46.33 39.54
CA THR A 11 23.17 -45.08 39.28
C THR A 11 22.55 -44.19 38.21
N VAL A 12 21.43 -44.62 37.61
CA VAL A 12 20.68 -43.86 36.58
C VAL A 12 19.37 -43.34 37.18
N ASP A 13 19.46 -42.63 38.31
CA ASP A 13 18.28 -42.12 39.03
C ASP A 13 17.76 -40.78 38.48
N SER A 14 18.47 -40.12 37.55
CA SER A 14 18.00 -38.87 36.92
C SER A 14 18.52 -38.69 35.48
N LEU A 15 17.78 -37.95 34.64
CA LEU A 15 18.28 -37.54 33.31
C LEU A 15 19.56 -36.69 33.40
N ASP A 16 19.92 -36.14 34.57
CA ASP A 16 21.19 -35.43 34.75
C ASP A 16 22.37 -36.27 34.25
N THR A 17 22.36 -37.59 34.53
CA THR A 17 23.43 -38.49 34.11
C THR A 17 23.40 -38.74 32.60
N CYS A 18 22.23 -38.73 31.96
CA CYS A 18 22.08 -38.95 30.50
C CYS A 18 22.33 -37.69 29.66
N VAL A 19 22.09 -36.51 30.25
CA VAL A 19 22.41 -35.21 29.67
C VAL A 19 23.88 -34.82 29.97
N ALA A 20 24.52 -35.50 30.94
CA ALA A 20 25.93 -35.33 31.30
C ALA A 20 26.89 -36.44 30.82
N THR A 21 26.42 -37.63 30.44
CA THR A 21 27.22 -38.75 29.92
C THR A 21 26.51 -39.49 28.79
N GLU A 22 27.30 -40.17 27.93
CA GLU A 22 26.89 -40.82 26.67
C GLU A 22 25.58 -41.64 26.80
N PHE A 23 24.57 -41.26 26.01
CA PHE A 23 23.23 -41.91 25.98
C PHE A 23 23.26 -43.35 25.43
N SER A 24 24.42 -43.81 24.92
CA SER A 24 24.66 -45.20 24.52
C SER A 24 24.34 -46.21 25.63
N TYR A 25 24.47 -45.80 26.90
CA TYR A 25 24.11 -46.62 28.07
C TYR A 25 22.59 -46.71 28.32
N VAL A 26 21.82 -45.68 27.93
CA VAL A 26 20.36 -45.65 28.10
C VAL A 26 19.69 -46.52 27.04
N GLU A 27 20.16 -46.46 25.79
CA GLU A 27 19.63 -47.29 24.72
C GLU A 27 19.83 -48.79 25.00
N GLN A 28 20.96 -49.17 25.60
CA GLN A 28 21.23 -50.56 26.01
C GLN A 28 20.36 -51.02 27.18
N ALA A 29 20.01 -50.14 28.12
CA ALA A 29 19.19 -50.48 29.29
C ALA A 29 17.70 -50.70 28.98
N TYR A 30 17.19 -50.20 27.84
CA TYR A 30 15.77 -50.23 27.48
C TYR A 30 15.44 -51.02 26.20
N ARG A 31 16.40 -51.79 25.68
CA ARG A 31 16.09 -52.88 24.73
C ARG A 31 15.46 -54.04 25.48
N VAL A 32 14.29 -54.48 25.03
CA VAL A 32 13.66 -55.71 25.54
C VAL A 32 14.52 -56.88 25.07
N GLU A 33 14.92 -57.78 25.98
CA GLU A 33 15.92 -58.84 25.73
C GLU A 33 15.59 -59.83 24.58
N ASP A 34 14.42 -59.75 23.94
CA ASP A 34 13.98 -60.74 22.92
C ASP A 34 13.49 -60.17 21.57
N ASN A 35 13.45 -58.86 21.36
CA ASN A 35 13.19 -58.26 20.04
C ASN A 35 13.78 -56.85 20.03
N ASP A 36 14.42 -56.43 18.92
CA ASP A 36 15.01 -55.10 18.68
C ASP A 36 13.97 -53.94 18.69
N THR A 37 13.04 -53.92 19.65
CA THR A 37 11.98 -52.94 19.84
C THR A 37 12.18 -52.23 21.18
N VAL A 38 12.40 -50.92 21.12
CA VAL A 38 12.56 -50.04 22.29
C VAL A 38 11.21 -49.88 23.01
N ASN A 39 11.19 -49.98 24.35
CA ASN A 39 9.97 -49.76 25.14
C ASN A 39 9.60 -48.26 25.16
N LEU A 40 8.70 -47.87 24.25
CA LEU A 40 8.24 -46.49 24.07
C LEU A 40 7.52 -45.91 25.29
N GLU A 41 6.80 -46.74 26.07
CA GLU A 41 6.11 -46.30 27.29
C GLU A 41 7.09 -45.97 28.41
N ALA A 42 8.14 -46.78 28.57
CA ALA A 42 9.21 -46.53 29.55
C ALA A 42 9.97 -45.23 29.23
N LEU A 43 10.35 -45.03 27.97
CA LEU A 43 10.98 -43.77 27.52
C LEU A 43 10.05 -42.57 27.71
N ALA A 44 8.79 -42.67 27.30
CA ALA A 44 7.81 -41.59 27.50
C ALA A 44 7.67 -41.24 28.98
N SER A 45 7.60 -42.24 29.87
CA SER A 45 7.50 -42.04 31.32
C SER A 45 8.74 -41.38 31.94
N LEU A 46 9.94 -41.69 31.46
CA LEU A 46 11.21 -41.08 31.90
C LEU A 46 11.27 -39.60 31.52
N PHE A 47 10.87 -39.28 30.29
CA PHE A 47 10.81 -37.89 29.83
C PHE A 47 9.68 -37.08 30.46
N ILE A 48 8.55 -37.71 30.81
CA ILE A 48 7.36 -37.06 31.39
C ILE A 48 7.44 -36.93 32.91
N ASN A 49 8.06 -37.85 33.63
CA ASN A 49 8.07 -37.81 35.10
C ASN A 49 9.27 -37.07 35.69
N ASN A 50 10.24 -36.66 34.87
CA ASN A 50 11.37 -35.89 35.36
C ASN A 50 10.94 -34.46 35.76
N ASP A 51 11.18 -34.11 37.03
CA ASP A 51 10.84 -32.83 37.65
C ASP A 51 11.64 -31.63 37.09
N GLU A 52 12.79 -31.86 36.48
CA GLU A 52 13.71 -30.82 36.00
C GLU A 52 13.28 -30.16 34.69
N TRP A 53 12.41 -30.83 33.93
CA TRP A 53 11.80 -30.30 32.70
C TRP A 53 10.49 -29.56 32.97
N ARG A 54 10.12 -29.32 34.25
CA ARG A 54 8.93 -28.55 34.63
C ARG A 54 9.15 -27.04 34.43
N VAL A 55 8.06 -26.31 34.26
CA VAL A 55 7.99 -24.85 33.99
C VAL A 55 8.72 -23.97 35.03
N ASN A 56 9.10 -24.51 36.19
CA ASN A 56 9.84 -23.82 37.27
C ASN A 56 11.12 -24.55 37.72
N GLY A 57 11.59 -25.54 36.97
CA GLY A 57 12.82 -26.29 37.26
C GLY A 57 14.09 -25.55 36.79
N THR A 58 15.23 -25.90 37.37
CA THR A 58 16.54 -25.55 36.78
C THR A 58 16.81 -26.46 35.59
N VAL A 59 16.55 -25.98 34.37
CA VAL A 59 16.73 -26.78 33.16
C VAL A 59 18.22 -26.82 32.78
N PRO A 60 18.89 -27.98 32.77
CA PRO A 60 20.30 -28.07 32.43
C PRO A 60 20.54 -27.89 30.93
N PHE A 61 21.77 -27.51 30.60
CA PHE A 61 22.28 -27.46 29.23
C PHE A 61 22.37 -28.87 28.63
N MET A 62 21.88 -29.07 27.40
CA MET A 62 22.07 -30.35 26.71
C MET A 62 23.49 -30.46 26.16
N LYS A 63 24.33 -31.34 26.72
CA LYS A 63 25.71 -31.53 26.25
C LYS A 63 25.79 -32.33 24.94
N ASP A 64 24.83 -33.23 24.74
CA ASP A 64 24.77 -34.13 23.58
C ASP A 64 23.44 -33.96 22.83
N GLY A 65 23.53 -33.46 21.60
CA GLY A 65 22.37 -33.28 20.73
C GLY A 65 21.89 -34.56 20.05
N GLU A 66 22.62 -35.68 20.13
CA GLU A 66 22.15 -36.99 19.63
C GLU A 66 20.92 -37.47 20.39
N VAL A 67 20.85 -37.16 21.69
CA VAL A 67 19.66 -37.44 22.53
C VAL A 67 18.42 -36.78 21.94
N LEU A 68 18.54 -35.53 21.48
CA LEU A 68 17.44 -34.80 20.86
C LEU A 68 17.01 -35.43 19.52
N GLU A 69 17.94 -35.93 18.72
CA GLU A 69 17.62 -36.61 17.45
C GLU A 69 16.80 -37.89 17.68
N HIS A 70 17.22 -38.71 18.64
CA HIS A 70 16.51 -39.94 19.00
C HIS A 70 15.12 -39.64 19.59
N ILE A 71 15.04 -38.62 20.43
CA ILE A 71 13.76 -38.10 20.95
C ILE A 71 12.82 -37.74 19.80
N LEU A 72 13.29 -36.96 18.84
CA LEU A 72 12.47 -36.49 17.72
C LEU A 72 12.08 -37.63 16.78
N TYR A 73 12.89 -38.69 16.71
CA TYR A 73 12.58 -39.90 15.95
C TYR A 73 11.37 -40.65 16.51
N TYR A 74 11.25 -40.77 17.85
CA TYR A 74 10.16 -41.50 18.48
C TYR A 74 8.90 -40.66 18.75
N LEU A 75 9.02 -39.33 18.78
CA LEU A 75 7.92 -38.39 19.03
C LEU A 75 6.64 -38.67 18.19
N PRO A 76 6.70 -39.00 16.89
CA PRO A 76 5.50 -39.25 16.08
C PRO A 76 4.73 -40.50 16.51
N SER A 77 5.41 -41.46 17.15
CA SER A 77 4.86 -42.76 17.58
C SER A 77 4.19 -42.70 18.96
N LEU A 78 4.35 -41.60 19.70
CA LEU A 78 3.72 -41.41 21.02
C LEU A 78 2.22 -41.11 20.91
N GLU A 79 1.48 -41.40 21.97
CA GLU A 79 0.07 -40.97 22.09
C GLU A 79 -0.03 -39.44 22.25
N ASN A 80 -1.15 -38.85 21.84
CA ASN A 80 -1.37 -37.39 21.89
C ASN A 80 -1.11 -36.73 23.26
N PRO A 81 -1.61 -37.24 24.42
CA PRO A 81 -1.33 -36.59 25.71
C PRO A 81 0.16 -36.61 26.06
N ALA A 82 0.89 -37.67 25.67
CA ALA A 82 2.34 -37.73 25.84
C ALA A 82 3.06 -36.75 24.89
N LYS A 83 2.61 -36.63 23.64
CA LYS A 83 3.13 -35.65 22.67
C LYS A 83 2.97 -34.21 23.16
N GLU A 84 1.80 -33.86 23.68
CA GLU A 84 1.51 -32.52 24.20
C GLU A 84 2.48 -32.13 25.31
N GLN A 85 2.58 -32.95 26.35
CA GLN A 85 3.50 -32.72 27.47
C GLN A 85 4.96 -32.67 27.01
N PHE A 86 5.31 -33.49 26.02
CA PHE A 86 6.66 -33.51 25.48
C PHE A 86 7.00 -32.21 24.73
N ILE A 87 6.10 -31.70 23.90
CA ILE A 87 6.32 -30.45 23.17
C ILE A 87 6.34 -29.24 24.12
N GLU A 88 5.50 -29.22 25.16
CA GLU A 88 5.55 -28.19 26.21
C GLU A 88 6.92 -28.13 26.90
N ARG A 89 7.50 -29.29 27.18
CA ARG A 89 8.86 -29.41 27.73
C ARG A 89 9.92 -28.88 26.77
N LEU A 90 9.81 -29.19 25.48
CA LEU A 90 10.71 -28.63 24.45
C LEU A 90 10.57 -27.11 24.33
N ILE A 91 9.37 -26.55 24.52
CA ILE A 91 9.15 -25.09 24.57
C ILE A 91 9.91 -24.48 25.74
N CYS A 92 9.73 -24.99 26.96
CA CYS A 92 10.47 -24.51 28.13
C CYS A 92 11.99 -24.62 27.94
N PHE A 93 12.45 -25.73 27.35
CA PHE A 93 13.85 -25.95 27.02
C PHE A 93 14.38 -24.89 26.03
N ALA A 94 13.63 -24.60 24.97
CA ALA A 94 13.99 -23.57 23.99
C ALA A 94 13.96 -22.14 24.58
N GLU A 95 13.02 -21.83 25.48
CA GLU A 95 12.90 -20.50 26.11
C GLU A 95 14.02 -20.21 27.12
N TYR A 96 14.59 -21.27 27.73
CA TYR A 96 15.61 -21.17 28.77
C TYR A 96 16.88 -20.45 28.30
N SER A 97 17.53 -20.96 27.23
CA SER A 97 18.79 -20.41 26.70
C SER A 97 18.82 -20.36 25.17
N ASP A 98 19.58 -19.42 24.61
CA ASP A 98 19.78 -19.34 23.16
C ASP A 98 20.57 -20.53 22.61
N MET A 99 21.41 -21.17 23.42
CA MET A 99 22.16 -22.35 22.98
C MET A 99 21.27 -23.58 22.85
N ASN A 100 20.25 -23.72 23.69
CA ASN A 100 19.24 -24.77 23.50
C ASN A 100 18.54 -24.62 22.15
N LYS A 101 18.23 -23.38 21.74
CA LYS A 101 17.70 -23.09 20.39
C LYS A 101 18.72 -23.43 19.30
N TRP A 102 20.01 -23.13 19.51
CA TRP A 102 21.09 -23.50 18.59
C TRP A 102 21.19 -25.02 18.41
N ILE A 103 21.21 -25.79 19.50
CA ILE A 103 21.27 -27.26 19.45
C ILE A 103 20.05 -27.82 18.69
N MET A 104 18.85 -27.33 19.00
CA MET A 104 17.63 -27.71 18.28
C MET A 104 17.71 -27.37 16.78
N PHE A 105 18.24 -26.20 16.44
CA PHE A 105 18.45 -25.80 15.06
C PHE A 105 19.46 -26.71 14.36
N GLU A 106 20.60 -26.98 14.99
CA GLU A 106 21.67 -27.83 14.44
C GLU A 106 21.14 -29.24 14.14
N LYS A 107 20.43 -29.83 15.10
CA LYS A 107 19.87 -31.19 15.08
C LYS A 107 18.57 -31.35 14.28
N ASN A 108 18.27 -30.41 13.39
CA ASN A 108 17.13 -30.45 12.46
C ASN A 108 15.75 -30.58 13.13
N THR A 109 15.58 -30.08 14.36
CA THR A 109 14.30 -30.11 15.09
C THR A 109 13.18 -29.50 14.26
N THR A 110 13.41 -28.35 13.64
CA THR A 110 12.46 -27.67 12.75
C THR A 110 11.99 -28.58 11.62
N SER A 111 12.91 -29.20 10.88
CA SER A 111 12.59 -30.08 9.76
C SER A 111 11.82 -31.34 10.20
N SER A 112 12.14 -31.86 11.39
CA SER A 112 11.45 -33.03 11.96
C SER A 112 10.02 -32.69 12.34
N LEU A 113 9.82 -31.63 13.15
CA LEU A 113 8.49 -31.18 13.57
C LEU A 113 7.58 -30.83 12.37
N LEU A 114 8.13 -30.15 11.37
CA LEU A 114 7.40 -29.80 10.16
C LEU A 114 6.96 -31.05 9.38
N ARG A 115 7.81 -32.06 9.18
CA ARG A 115 7.49 -33.26 8.38
C ARG A 115 6.68 -34.30 9.13
N GLU A 116 7.02 -34.55 10.38
CA GLU A 116 6.49 -35.69 11.12
C GLU A 116 5.24 -35.34 11.91
N ILE A 117 5.08 -34.08 12.31
CA ILE A 117 3.91 -33.61 13.05
C ILE A 117 3.03 -32.75 12.14
N ILE A 118 3.54 -31.59 11.69
CA ILE A 118 2.70 -30.63 10.96
C ILE A 118 2.23 -31.19 9.63
N TRP A 119 3.09 -31.78 8.78
CA TRP A 119 2.68 -32.31 7.48
C TRP A 119 1.66 -33.44 7.60
N LYS A 120 1.82 -34.34 8.58
CA LYS A 120 1.00 -35.54 8.77
C LYS A 120 -0.29 -35.28 9.58
N ALA A 121 -0.36 -34.19 10.33
CA ALA A 121 -1.56 -33.84 11.07
C ALA A 121 -2.66 -33.41 10.09
N TYR A 122 -3.87 -33.99 10.24
CA TYR A 122 -5.06 -33.73 9.39
C TYR A 122 -6.05 -32.75 10.03
N GLN A 123 -6.19 -32.78 11.35
CA GLN A 123 -7.08 -31.91 12.12
C GLN A 123 -6.28 -30.92 12.96
N ARG A 124 -6.90 -29.80 13.34
CA ARG A 124 -6.36 -28.92 14.37
C ARG A 124 -6.52 -29.55 15.74
N ASP A 125 -5.40 -29.85 16.40
CA ASP A 125 -5.34 -30.36 17.77
C ASP A 125 -4.32 -29.58 18.61
N LYS A 126 -4.26 -29.89 19.91
CA LYS A 126 -3.37 -29.21 20.84
C LYS A 126 -1.89 -29.47 20.52
N VAL A 127 -1.56 -30.65 20.00
CA VAL A 127 -0.21 -31.02 19.54
C VAL A 127 0.25 -30.07 18.43
N ALA A 128 -0.59 -29.79 17.43
CA ALA A 128 -0.29 -28.88 16.34
C ALA A 128 -0.08 -27.43 16.83
N GLU A 129 -0.93 -26.95 17.74
CA GLU A 129 -0.81 -25.60 18.33
C GLU A 129 0.52 -25.42 19.08
N LEU A 130 0.85 -26.38 19.95
CA LEU A 130 2.11 -26.40 20.70
C LEU A 130 3.31 -26.51 19.75
N THR A 131 3.22 -27.34 18.70
CA THR A 131 4.27 -27.48 17.71
C THR A 131 4.52 -26.17 16.96
N MET A 132 3.48 -25.45 16.58
CA MET A 132 3.62 -24.14 15.93
C MET A 132 4.23 -23.09 16.87
N ARG A 133 3.91 -23.13 18.18
CA ARG A 133 4.56 -22.29 19.19
C ARG A 133 6.07 -22.59 19.30
N LEU A 134 6.43 -23.87 19.36
CA LEU A 134 7.84 -24.27 19.40
C LEU A 134 8.60 -23.85 18.13
N LEU A 135 7.98 -24.04 16.96
CA LEU A 135 8.54 -23.61 15.68
C LEU A 135 8.74 -22.09 15.63
N ASP A 136 7.83 -21.28 16.18
CA ASP A 136 8.02 -19.83 16.27
C ASP A 136 9.26 -19.46 17.09
N ILE A 137 9.48 -20.14 18.22
CA ILE A 137 10.65 -19.88 19.09
C ILE A 137 11.96 -20.26 18.39
N ILE A 138 12.04 -21.44 17.77
CA ILE A 138 13.25 -21.95 17.12
C ILE A 138 13.54 -21.18 15.83
N CYS A 139 12.56 -21.06 14.93
CA CYS A 139 12.76 -20.42 13.63
C CYS A 139 13.05 -18.93 13.78
N SER A 140 12.51 -18.28 14.80
CA SER A 140 12.84 -16.90 15.10
C SER A 140 14.29 -16.69 15.51
N TYR A 141 14.97 -17.74 16.00
CA TYR A 141 16.40 -17.72 16.29
C TYR A 141 17.25 -17.97 15.05
N SER A 142 16.91 -18.96 14.23
CA SER A 142 17.55 -19.25 12.94
C SER A 142 16.68 -20.16 12.07
N VAL A 143 16.75 -20.01 10.75
CA VAL A 143 16.04 -20.88 9.79
C VAL A 143 17.00 -21.58 8.84
N LYS A 144 16.65 -22.78 8.34
CA LYS A 144 17.36 -23.39 7.21
C LYS A 144 16.64 -23.09 5.91
N VAL A 145 17.39 -23.02 4.80
CA VAL A 145 16.83 -22.86 3.45
C VAL A 145 15.80 -23.95 3.14
N TYR A 146 16.11 -25.19 3.54
CA TYR A 146 15.21 -26.33 3.39
C TYR A 146 13.89 -26.16 4.17
N ASP A 147 13.95 -25.67 5.41
CA ASP A 147 12.75 -25.48 6.25
C ASP A 147 11.84 -24.40 5.68
N VAL A 148 12.41 -23.30 5.20
CA VAL A 148 11.64 -22.23 4.53
C VAL A 148 10.94 -22.77 3.28
N LYS A 149 11.65 -23.59 2.47
CA LYS A 149 11.04 -24.25 1.31
C LYS A 149 9.89 -25.18 1.72
N LEU A 150 10.03 -25.92 2.82
CA LEU A 150 9.00 -26.83 3.33
C LEU A 150 7.78 -26.05 3.84
N ILE A 151 7.97 -24.94 4.56
CA ILE A 151 6.91 -24.04 5.02
C ILE A 151 6.15 -23.46 3.81
N LEU A 152 6.86 -22.94 2.80
CA LEU A 152 6.23 -22.41 1.59
C LEU A 152 5.44 -23.49 0.83
N ASN A 153 5.99 -24.70 0.72
CA ASN A 153 5.29 -25.84 0.12
C ASN A 153 4.02 -26.21 0.89
N MET A 154 4.04 -26.18 2.22
CA MET A 154 2.86 -26.42 3.06
C MET A 154 1.78 -25.36 2.88
N ILE A 155 2.16 -24.08 2.83
CA ILE A 155 1.22 -22.99 2.58
C ILE A 155 0.51 -23.20 1.23
N CYS A 156 1.24 -23.67 0.21
CA CYS A 156 0.67 -23.83 -1.13
C CYS A 156 -0.10 -25.15 -1.34
N ASN A 157 0.40 -26.26 -0.81
CA ASN A 157 0.07 -27.60 -1.33
C ASN A 157 -0.39 -28.63 -0.27
N LYS A 158 -0.45 -28.29 1.03
CA LYS A 158 -0.64 -29.31 2.10
C LYS A 158 -1.90 -30.18 1.94
N TYR A 159 -3.01 -29.65 1.43
CA TYR A 159 -4.29 -30.38 1.31
C TYR A 159 -4.99 -30.21 -0.04
N GLU A 160 -4.23 -30.09 -1.13
CA GLU A 160 -4.82 -29.91 -2.45
C GLU A 160 -5.61 -31.18 -2.86
N GLY A 161 -6.95 -31.07 -2.92
CA GLY A 161 -7.84 -32.12 -3.42
C GLY A 161 -8.77 -32.81 -2.42
N ASP A 162 -8.61 -32.57 -1.10
CA ASP A 162 -9.46 -33.19 -0.08
C ASP A 162 -10.41 -32.18 0.58
N THR A 163 -11.69 -32.21 0.18
CA THR A 163 -12.71 -31.27 0.66
C THR A 163 -13.15 -31.53 2.11
N THR A 164 -12.81 -32.68 2.72
CA THR A 164 -13.28 -33.01 4.08
C THR A 164 -12.61 -32.19 5.18
N TYR A 165 -11.41 -31.64 4.94
CA TYR A 165 -10.61 -30.94 5.95
C TYR A 165 -10.34 -29.47 5.58
N GLN A 166 -11.21 -28.85 4.77
CA GLN A 166 -11.00 -27.50 4.25
C GLN A 166 -10.80 -26.43 5.35
N GLY A 167 -11.52 -26.53 6.47
CA GLY A 167 -11.36 -25.63 7.61
C GLY A 167 -10.03 -25.79 8.36
N ASP A 168 -9.55 -27.01 8.56
CA ASP A 168 -8.27 -27.24 9.22
C ASP A 168 -7.09 -26.86 8.31
N SER A 169 -7.21 -27.12 7.00
CA SER A 169 -6.22 -26.72 5.98
C SER A 169 -5.89 -25.23 6.04
N ALA A 170 -6.92 -24.37 6.03
CA ALA A 170 -6.75 -22.93 6.05
C ALA A 170 -6.17 -22.41 7.38
N TRP A 171 -6.39 -23.10 8.52
CA TRP A 171 -5.70 -22.79 9.77
C TRP A 171 -4.19 -23.02 9.65
N TYR A 172 -3.75 -24.19 9.15
CA TYR A 172 -2.33 -24.49 8.98
C TYR A 172 -1.63 -23.48 8.07
N GLN A 173 -2.22 -23.18 6.92
CA GLN A 173 -1.66 -22.21 5.97
C GLN A 173 -1.56 -20.81 6.59
N GLY A 174 -2.58 -20.38 7.34
CA GLY A 174 -2.59 -19.09 8.03
C GLY A 174 -1.53 -18.98 9.14
N VAL A 175 -1.40 -20.01 9.97
CA VAL A 175 -0.40 -20.02 11.07
C VAL A 175 1.02 -20.16 10.53
N LEU A 176 1.24 -20.85 9.42
CA LEU A 176 2.54 -20.88 8.73
C LEU A 176 2.90 -19.52 8.12
N LEU A 177 1.92 -18.78 7.58
CA LEU A 177 2.13 -17.40 7.14
C LEU A 177 2.45 -16.48 8.33
N LYS A 178 1.76 -16.66 9.48
CA LYS A 178 2.09 -15.98 10.75
C LYS A 178 3.53 -16.24 11.16
N LEU A 179 3.95 -17.50 11.08
CA LEU A 179 5.30 -17.92 11.42
C LEU A 179 6.33 -17.20 10.54
N LEU A 180 6.16 -17.19 9.21
CA LEU A 180 7.06 -16.47 8.30
C LEU A 180 7.15 -14.97 8.64
N TYR A 181 6.02 -14.35 8.97
CA TYR A 181 5.99 -12.95 9.39
C TYR A 181 6.69 -12.72 10.75
N SER A 182 6.45 -13.57 11.75
CA SER A 182 7.12 -13.47 13.05
C SER A 182 8.65 -13.57 12.91
N ILE A 183 9.11 -14.52 12.08
CA ILE A 183 10.54 -14.73 11.81
C ILE A 183 11.12 -13.51 11.06
N SER A 184 10.39 -12.93 10.10
CA SER A 184 10.90 -11.81 9.30
C SER A 184 11.14 -10.54 10.11
N GLN A 185 10.41 -10.35 11.22
CA GLN A 185 10.58 -9.19 12.11
C GLN A 185 11.85 -9.26 12.97
N ARG A 186 12.49 -10.44 13.10
CA ARG A 186 13.64 -10.61 14.00
C ARG A 186 14.97 -10.37 13.27
N GLN A 187 15.81 -9.53 13.86
CA GLN A 187 17.17 -9.26 13.37
C GLN A 187 18.20 -10.13 14.08
N ASN A 188 18.65 -11.20 13.43
CA ASN A 188 19.61 -12.15 14.02
C ASN A 188 21.08 -11.79 13.71
N THR A 189 21.98 -12.13 14.63
CA THR A 189 23.44 -12.05 14.46
C THR A 189 23.92 -13.23 13.61
N SER A 190 24.51 -12.97 12.45
CA SER A 190 24.83 -14.02 11.50
C SER A 190 25.92 -14.97 11.98
N ASN A 191 26.96 -14.49 12.67
CA ASN A 191 28.05 -15.33 13.16
C ASN A 191 28.52 -14.85 14.54
N PHE A 192 28.69 -15.77 15.49
CA PHE A 192 29.21 -15.48 16.83
C PHE A 192 29.80 -16.74 17.48
N PHE A 193 30.76 -16.54 18.36
CA PHE A 193 31.26 -17.53 19.29
C PHE A 193 30.27 -17.62 20.45
N TYR A 194 29.80 -18.83 20.76
CA TYR A 194 29.01 -19.08 21.96
C TYR A 194 29.90 -19.73 23.01
N LEU A 195 29.99 -19.10 24.18
CA LEU A 195 30.75 -19.58 25.32
C LEU A 195 29.78 -20.15 26.36
N ARG A 196 30.03 -21.40 26.76
CA ARG A 196 29.13 -22.20 27.61
C ARG A 196 29.11 -21.74 29.08
N GLY A 197 30.13 -21.01 29.53
CA GLY A 197 30.28 -20.56 30.92
C GLY A 197 31.07 -21.50 31.82
N ILE A 198 31.34 -22.71 31.35
CA ILE A 198 32.10 -23.75 32.05
C ILE A 198 33.04 -24.38 31.03
N GLU A 199 34.32 -24.49 31.39
CA GLU A 199 35.37 -25.08 30.55
C GLU A 199 35.40 -24.50 29.12
N SER A 200 35.03 -23.22 28.98
CA SER A 200 34.85 -22.56 27.70
C SER A 200 35.67 -21.29 27.58
N GLY A 201 36.49 -21.14 26.55
CA GLY A 201 37.30 -19.94 26.35
C GLY A 201 38.09 -19.97 25.05
N ILE A 202 38.59 -18.80 24.67
CA ILE A 202 39.44 -18.61 23.50
C ILE A 202 40.85 -18.33 24.00
N GLU A 203 41.72 -19.33 23.98
CA GLU A 203 43.13 -19.22 24.36
C GLU A 203 43.95 -18.63 23.20
N ILE A 204 44.83 -17.69 23.48
CA ILE A 204 45.75 -17.09 22.51
C ILE A 204 47.16 -17.55 22.88
N SER A 205 47.91 -18.12 21.93
CA SER A 205 49.18 -18.81 22.19
C SER A 205 50.26 -17.95 22.87
N SER A 206 50.49 -16.73 22.37
CA SER A 206 51.27 -15.69 23.03
C SER A 206 51.05 -14.36 22.33
N ILE A 207 51.10 -13.27 23.09
CA ILE A 207 51.21 -11.91 22.55
C ILE A 207 52.64 -11.43 22.82
N ASP A 208 53.51 -11.56 21.82
CA ASP A 208 54.94 -11.31 21.98
C ASP A 208 55.28 -9.84 22.23
N LYS A 209 54.50 -8.94 21.63
CA LYS A 209 54.63 -7.49 21.77
C LYS A 209 53.29 -6.89 22.16
N PHE A 210 53.09 -6.72 23.47
CA PHE A 210 51.89 -6.04 23.97
C PHE A 210 51.92 -4.54 23.60
N PRO A 211 50.77 -3.88 23.35
CA PRO A 211 50.75 -2.50 22.88
C PRO A 211 51.43 -1.50 23.83
N SER A 212 52.37 -0.71 23.31
CA SER A 212 53.19 0.22 24.10
C SER A 212 52.56 1.61 24.29
N ASN A 213 51.62 1.99 23.43
CA ASN A 213 50.97 3.30 23.43
C ASN A 213 49.51 3.22 23.93
N GLY A 214 49.15 2.11 24.56
CA GLY A 214 47.78 1.76 24.91
C GLY A 214 47.15 0.80 23.89
N TYR A 215 46.00 0.25 24.25
CA TYR A 215 45.22 -0.63 23.39
C TYR A 215 43.74 -0.28 23.42
N SER A 216 43.04 -0.67 22.37
CA SER A 216 41.57 -0.68 22.31
C SER A 216 41.08 -2.08 21.95
N PHE A 217 40.25 -2.67 22.81
CA PHE A 217 39.54 -3.91 22.57
C PHE A 217 38.07 -3.60 22.29
N PHE A 218 37.48 -4.18 21.24
CA PHE A 218 36.05 -4.03 21.01
C PHE A 218 35.41 -5.28 20.42
N THR A 219 34.13 -5.46 20.75
CA THR A 219 33.28 -6.54 20.24
C THR A 219 31.82 -6.24 20.57
N TRP A 220 30.89 -6.94 19.91
CA TRP A 220 29.54 -7.11 20.44
C TRP A 220 29.49 -8.33 21.36
N ILE A 221 28.79 -8.18 22.49
CA ILE A 221 28.58 -9.22 23.49
C ILE A 221 27.12 -9.29 23.92
N LYS A 222 26.65 -10.50 24.23
CA LYS A 222 25.36 -10.76 24.86
C LYS A 222 25.57 -11.75 26.00
N LEU A 223 25.27 -11.32 27.22
CA LEU A 223 25.39 -12.16 28.41
C LEU A 223 24.16 -13.05 28.56
N ASP A 224 24.37 -14.33 28.84
CA ASP A 224 23.30 -15.28 29.16
C ASP A 224 23.07 -15.35 30.70
N PRO A 225 21.98 -15.98 31.17
CA PRO A 225 21.75 -16.21 32.59
C PRO A 225 22.94 -16.91 33.26
N THR A 226 23.21 -16.55 34.51
CA THR A 226 24.28 -17.18 35.30
C THR A 226 24.01 -18.68 35.45
N PRO A 227 25.06 -19.53 35.38
CA PRO A 227 24.91 -20.97 35.62
C PRO A 227 24.19 -21.28 36.93
N SER A 228 23.39 -22.33 36.92
CA SER A 228 22.69 -22.77 38.13
C SER A 228 23.71 -23.27 39.18
N PRO A 229 23.36 -23.23 40.48
CA PRO A 229 24.24 -23.77 41.52
C PRO A 229 24.60 -25.25 41.34
N LYS A 230 23.75 -26.03 40.64
CA LYS A 230 24.04 -27.43 40.28
C LYS A 230 25.14 -27.56 39.21
N GLU A 231 25.25 -26.59 38.30
CA GLU A 231 26.30 -26.53 37.28
C GLU A 231 27.65 -26.07 37.86
N LEU A 232 27.62 -25.25 38.91
CA LEU A 232 28.80 -24.72 39.60
C LEU A 232 29.28 -25.70 40.67
N ILE A 233 29.96 -26.78 40.27
CA ILE A 233 30.48 -27.78 41.20
C ILE A 233 31.56 -27.14 42.09
N GLY A 234 31.20 -26.76 43.31
CA GLY A 234 32.13 -26.31 44.35
C GLY A 234 32.53 -24.82 44.37
N SER A 235 32.04 -23.98 43.44
CA SER A 235 32.28 -22.52 43.46
C SER A 235 31.13 -21.77 44.14
N LYS A 236 31.45 -20.86 45.08
CA LYS A 236 30.46 -20.02 45.77
C LYS A 236 30.07 -18.75 45.00
N GLU A 237 30.91 -18.30 44.06
CA GLU A 237 30.72 -17.06 43.31
C GLU A 237 31.06 -17.27 41.82
N TYR A 238 30.22 -16.74 40.93
CA TYR A 238 30.40 -16.81 39.47
C TYR A 238 30.85 -15.45 38.95
N VAL A 239 32.12 -15.38 38.55
CA VAL A 239 32.81 -14.15 38.14
C VAL A 239 33.38 -14.36 36.72
N PRO A 240 32.55 -14.26 35.67
CA PRO A 240 32.99 -14.58 34.31
C PRO A 240 33.96 -13.54 33.76
N ARG A 241 35.08 -14.00 33.18
CA ARG A 241 36.11 -13.12 32.57
C ARG A 241 35.74 -12.76 31.14
N LEU A 242 35.80 -11.47 30.79
CA LEU A 242 35.74 -11.00 29.40
C LEU A 242 37.07 -11.26 28.69
N PHE A 243 38.19 -10.91 29.31
CA PHE A 243 39.53 -11.30 28.89
C PHE A 243 40.51 -11.30 30.07
N SER A 244 41.58 -12.06 29.92
CA SER A 244 42.72 -12.13 30.86
C SER A 244 44.01 -12.24 30.05
N PHE A 245 44.90 -11.27 30.20
CA PHE A 245 46.20 -11.23 29.50
C PHE A 245 47.32 -11.05 30.52
N PHE A 246 48.11 -12.11 30.72
CA PHE A 246 49.17 -12.13 31.71
C PHE A 246 50.48 -12.69 31.15
N THR A 247 51.58 -12.21 31.73
CA THR A 247 52.92 -12.78 31.58
C THR A 247 53.08 -14.02 32.47
N GLU A 248 54.15 -14.79 32.26
CA GLU A 248 54.46 -15.96 33.11
C GLU A 248 54.60 -15.62 34.60
N LYS A 249 54.89 -14.37 34.94
CA LYS A 249 55.06 -13.90 36.33
C LYS A 249 53.77 -13.45 37.00
N GLY A 250 52.64 -13.47 36.28
CA GLY A 250 51.35 -12.97 36.77
C GLY A 250 51.14 -11.46 36.60
N ASP A 251 52.10 -10.74 36.01
CA ASP A 251 51.92 -9.32 35.64
C ASP A 251 51.02 -9.22 34.40
N GLY A 252 50.02 -8.35 34.41
CA GLY A 252 49.08 -8.20 33.30
C GLY A 252 47.77 -7.50 33.64
N ILE A 253 46.76 -7.74 32.81
CA ILE A 253 45.44 -7.13 32.91
C ILE A 253 44.33 -8.16 32.75
N GLU A 254 43.21 -7.92 33.41
CA GLU A 254 41.99 -8.68 33.23
C GLU A 254 40.75 -7.79 33.33
N ALA A 255 39.71 -8.19 32.60
CA ALA A 255 38.37 -7.61 32.70
C ALA A 255 37.38 -8.74 32.96
N TYR A 256 36.52 -8.59 33.96
CA TYR A 256 35.54 -9.61 34.36
C TYR A 256 34.24 -8.98 34.83
N PHE A 257 33.17 -9.77 34.87
CA PHE A 257 31.88 -9.31 35.37
C PHE A 257 31.67 -9.75 36.82
N GLU A 258 31.24 -8.82 37.65
CA GLU A 258 30.78 -9.07 39.01
C GLU A 258 29.42 -8.38 39.15
N ASN A 259 28.37 -9.11 39.53
CA ASN A 259 27.00 -8.58 39.58
C ASN A 259 26.52 -7.92 38.26
N ASN A 260 26.96 -8.43 37.10
CA ASN A 260 26.76 -7.86 35.76
C ASN A 260 27.35 -6.45 35.57
N GLU A 261 28.29 -6.02 36.42
CA GLU A 261 29.10 -4.81 36.24
C GLU A 261 30.50 -5.22 35.79
N LEU A 262 31.13 -4.40 34.94
CA LEU A 262 32.45 -4.70 34.42
C LEU A 262 33.52 -4.20 35.40
N VAL A 263 34.41 -5.09 35.81
CA VAL A 263 35.53 -4.82 36.69
C VAL A 263 36.82 -4.99 35.91
N PHE A 264 37.74 -4.05 36.10
CA PHE A 264 39.07 -4.06 35.49
C PHE A 264 40.12 -4.20 36.57
N CYS A 265 41.07 -5.10 36.34
CA CYS A 265 42.20 -5.31 37.22
C CYS A 265 43.51 -5.23 36.43
N CYS A 266 44.49 -4.52 36.98
CA CYS A 266 45.88 -4.53 36.52
C CYS A 266 46.77 -5.01 37.67
N LYS A 267 47.53 -6.09 37.41
CA LYS A 267 48.48 -6.70 38.35
C LYS A 267 49.91 -6.40 37.91
N LYS A 268 50.71 -5.90 38.83
CA LYS A 268 52.11 -5.53 38.61
C LYS A 268 52.94 -5.93 39.82
N GLY A 269 53.64 -7.05 39.71
CA GLY A 269 54.38 -7.67 40.79
C GLY A 269 53.44 -8.09 41.91
N LYS A 270 53.56 -7.44 43.06
CA LYS A 270 52.65 -7.64 44.21
C LYS A 270 51.54 -6.59 44.29
N ASP A 271 51.61 -5.56 43.46
CA ASP A 271 50.64 -4.47 43.46
C ASP A 271 49.48 -4.84 42.52
N GLU A 272 48.26 -4.69 43.02
CA GLU A 272 47.03 -4.94 42.28
C GLU A 272 46.16 -3.69 42.34
N SER A 273 45.78 -3.18 41.16
CA SER A 273 44.89 -2.04 41.03
C SER A 273 43.59 -2.48 40.37
N THR A 274 42.47 -2.23 41.04
CA THR A 274 41.13 -2.62 40.57
C THR A 274 40.21 -1.42 40.46
N VAL A 275 39.36 -1.44 39.44
CA VAL A 275 38.39 -0.39 39.14
C VAL A 275 37.08 -1.03 38.70
N VAL A 276 35.98 -0.66 39.35
CA VAL A 276 34.63 -1.17 39.04
C VAL A 276 33.85 -0.12 38.24
N MET A 277 33.22 -0.55 37.14
CA MET A 277 32.28 0.26 36.36
C MET A 277 30.89 0.26 37.03
N ASN A 278 30.78 0.91 38.19
CA ASN A 278 29.57 0.93 39.02
C ASN A 278 28.40 1.77 38.46
N ASN A 279 28.60 2.46 37.33
CA ASN A 279 27.61 3.35 36.74
C ASN A 279 26.83 2.69 35.59
N PHE A 280 27.12 1.43 35.26
CA PHE A 280 26.41 0.71 34.21
C PHE A 280 26.39 -0.80 34.47
N LYS A 281 25.17 -1.37 34.44
CA LYS A 281 24.93 -2.80 34.64
C LYS A 281 24.40 -3.44 33.36
N PHE A 282 25.04 -4.52 32.93
CA PHE A 282 24.62 -5.25 31.74
C PHE A 282 23.35 -6.05 32.01
N THR A 283 22.38 -5.92 31.10
CA THR A 283 21.16 -6.73 31.13
C THR A 283 21.40 -8.03 30.37
N GLN A 284 21.10 -9.17 30.98
CA GLN A 284 21.19 -10.47 30.31
C GLN A 284 20.22 -10.55 29.12
N LYS A 285 20.52 -11.43 28.16
CA LYS A 285 19.75 -11.63 26.92
C LYS A 285 19.65 -10.39 26.01
N LYS A 286 20.48 -9.36 26.22
CA LYS A 286 20.60 -8.17 25.36
C LYS A 286 22.00 -8.04 24.76
N TRP A 287 22.07 -7.66 23.48
CA TRP A 287 23.32 -7.33 22.80
C TRP A 287 23.80 -5.94 23.18
N TYR A 288 25.11 -5.82 23.45
CA TYR A 288 25.80 -4.55 23.68
C TYR A 288 27.05 -4.49 22.83
N PHE A 289 27.31 -3.32 22.25
CA PHE A 289 28.63 -3.00 21.72
C PHE A 289 29.51 -2.49 22.84
N ILE A 290 30.67 -3.10 23.05
CA ILE A 290 31.64 -2.67 24.05
C ILE A 290 32.95 -2.31 23.35
N ALA A 291 33.48 -1.12 23.63
CA ALA A 291 34.84 -0.74 23.30
C ALA A 291 35.59 -0.26 24.55
N ILE A 292 36.66 -0.96 24.90
CA ILE A 292 37.51 -0.71 26.07
C ILE A 292 38.84 -0.17 25.57
N SER A 293 39.22 1.04 25.99
CA SER A 293 40.49 1.67 25.63
C SER A 293 41.30 1.96 26.89
N HIS A 294 42.51 1.44 26.98
CA HIS A 294 43.41 1.63 28.13
C HIS A 294 44.68 2.31 27.65
N ASN A 295 44.86 3.59 27.97
CA ASN A 295 46.01 4.36 27.55
C ASN A 295 47.14 4.29 28.57
N THR A 296 48.38 4.35 28.08
CA THR A 296 49.56 4.46 28.93
C THR A 296 49.65 5.88 29.52
N ALA A 297 50.36 6.00 30.65
CA ALA A 297 50.75 7.31 31.14
C ALA A 297 51.79 7.92 30.19
N LYS A 298 51.59 9.17 29.74
CA LYS A 298 52.59 9.89 28.93
C LYS A 298 53.25 10.98 29.77
N ARG A 299 54.57 10.93 29.87
CA ARG A 299 55.39 11.95 30.53
C ARG A 299 55.89 12.95 29.46
N GLY A 300 55.30 14.13 29.44
CA GLY A 300 55.64 15.26 28.55
C GLY A 300 55.31 16.61 29.19
N TRP A 301 55.07 17.67 28.41
CA TRP A 301 54.72 19.01 28.95
C TRP A 301 53.39 19.03 29.71
N THR A 302 52.45 18.13 29.37
CA THR A 302 51.26 17.79 30.15
C THR A 302 51.37 16.33 30.60
N SER A 303 51.34 16.07 31.91
CA SER A 303 51.35 14.70 32.44
C SER A 303 49.95 14.11 32.29
N THR A 304 49.80 13.10 31.45
CA THR A 304 48.52 12.36 31.31
C THR A 304 48.62 11.05 32.08
N PRO A 305 47.73 10.79 33.05
CA PRO A 305 47.73 9.52 33.77
C PRO A 305 47.30 8.37 32.86
N ALA A 306 47.66 7.15 33.25
CA ALA A 306 47.09 5.95 32.65
C ALA A 306 45.61 5.87 33.04
N GLU A 307 44.74 5.77 32.04
CA GLU A 307 43.30 5.77 32.22
C GLU A 307 42.68 4.66 31.37
N ILE A 308 41.58 4.10 31.88
CA ILE A 308 40.72 3.20 31.15
C ILE A 308 39.42 3.92 30.81
N THR A 309 39.00 3.80 29.56
CA THR A 309 37.77 4.38 29.02
C THR A 309 36.93 3.26 28.42
N VAL A 310 35.65 3.19 28.78
CA VAL A 310 34.69 2.21 28.26
C VAL A 310 33.57 2.94 27.54
N VAL A 311 33.30 2.50 26.32
CA VAL A 311 32.17 2.93 25.51
C VAL A 311 31.19 1.78 25.38
N VAL A 312 29.93 2.03 25.72
CA VAL A 312 28.81 1.09 25.50
C VAL A 312 27.84 1.71 24.50
N ASP A 313 27.50 0.96 23.46
CA ASP A 313 26.54 1.36 22.39
C ASP A 313 26.84 2.76 21.79
N GLY A 314 28.13 3.06 21.59
CA GLY A 314 28.62 4.31 21.00
C GLY A 314 28.78 5.48 21.98
N ASN A 315 28.36 5.35 23.24
CA ASN A 315 28.47 6.38 24.27
C ASN A 315 29.60 6.08 25.27
N ILE A 316 30.42 7.09 25.59
CA ILE A 316 31.42 6.97 26.67
C ILE A 316 30.68 6.82 27.99
N THR A 317 30.69 5.62 28.54
CA THR A 317 29.95 5.25 29.74
C THR A 317 30.83 5.37 30.97
N PHE A 318 32.11 5.02 30.87
CA PHE A 318 33.01 4.98 32.02
C PHE A 318 34.40 5.48 31.69
N LYS A 319 35.01 6.19 32.65
CA LYS A 319 36.39 6.65 32.56
C LYS A 319 37.01 6.72 33.96
N SER A 320 38.15 6.06 34.17
CA SER A 320 38.83 6.06 35.46
C SER A 320 40.35 5.85 35.32
N ARG A 321 41.11 6.19 36.35
CA ARG A 321 42.55 5.90 36.41
C ARG A 321 42.76 4.42 36.72
N LEU A 322 43.58 3.76 35.94
CA LEU A 322 43.98 2.37 36.14
C LEU A 322 45.44 2.25 35.68
N GLU A 323 46.28 1.63 36.50
CA GLU A 323 47.69 1.44 36.12
C GLU A 323 47.79 0.68 34.80
N TYR A 324 48.78 1.05 33.99
CA TYR A 324 49.07 0.32 32.76
C TYR A 324 50.16 -0.71 33.06
N PRO A 325 50.04 -1.97 32.60
CA PRO A 325 50.98 -3.03 32.92
C PRO A 325 52.41 -2.78 32.37
N ALA A 326 52.58 -1.77 31.49
CA ALA A 326 53.85 -1.46 30.84
C ALA A 326 54.57 -0.24 31.45
N ASP A 327 55.37 -0.49 32.50
CA ASP A 327 56.58 0.27 32.75
C ASP A 327 57.74 -0.74 32.90
N PHE A 328 58.71 -0.71 31.97
CA PHE A 328 59.96 -1.52 31.89
C PHE A 328 60.01 -2.86 31.13
N TYR A 329 58.96 -3.36 30.46
CA TYR A 329 58.98 -4.71 29.82
C TYR A 329 58.70 -4.76 28.31
N PHE A 330 59.49 -4.04 27.51
CA PHE A 330 59.45 -4.13 26.04
C PHE A 330 59.94 -5.48 25.44
N SER A 331 60.08 -6.55 26.24
CA SER A 331 60.69 -7.81 25.78
C SER A 331 60.07 -9.11 26.31
N ARG A 332 59.04 -9.07 27.17
CA ARG A 332 58.43 -10.31 27.70
C ARG A 332 57.09 -10.61 27.03
N PRO A 333 56.91 -11.80 26.44
CA PRO A 333 55.65 -12.19 25.84
C PRO A 333 54.59 -12.39 26.93
N PHE A 334 53.37 -11.97 26.64
CA PHE A 334 52.20 -12.37 27.42
C PHE A 334 51.85 -13.80 26.98
N LYS A 335 52.06 -14.77 27.85
CA LYS A 335 51.89 -16.19 27.53
C LYS A 335 50.54 -16.75 27.97
N TYR A 336 49.92 -16.16 28.98
CA TYR A 336 48.62 -16.59 29.46
C TYR A 336 47.56 -15.59 29.00
N CYS A 337 47.09 -15.79 27.77
CA CYS A 337 46.12 -14.92 27.13
C CYS A 337 44.84 -15.70 26.83
N ALA A 338 43.73 -15.29 27.42
CA ALA A 338 42.43 -15.90 27.19
C ALA A 338 41.35 -14.82 27.03
N ILE A 339 40.37 -15.09 26.16
CA ILE A 339 39.14 -14.31 26.03
C ILE A 339 37.99 -15.21 26.47
N GLY A 340 37.10 -14.68 27.30
CA GLY A 340 35.98 -15.43 27.85
C GLY A 340 36.35 -16.43 28.95
N ALA A 341 37.60 -16.44 29.42
CA ALA A 341 38.08 -17.37 30.44
C ALA A 341 39.25 -16.77 31.24
N SER A 342 39.59 -17.43 32.35
CA SER A 342 40.75 -17.08 33.18
C SER A 342 42.07 -17.65 32.61
N MET A 343 43.17 -17.42 33.33
CA MET A 343 44.57 -17.63 32.92
C MET A 343 44.93 -19.06 32.46
N LEU A 344 44.21 -20.10 32.93
CA LEU A 344 44.51 -21.51 32.64
C LEU A 344 43.26 -22.25 32.16
N LEU A 345 43.30 -22.78 30.93
CA LEU A 345 42.24 -23.59 30.31
C LEU A 345 42.59 -25.09 30.24
N LYS A 346 43.70 -25.53 30.85
CA LYS A 346 44.15 -26.95 30.87
C LYS A 346 44.30 -27.47 32.30
N PRO A 347 43.75 -28.64 32.65
CA PRO A 347 44.05 -29.25 33.94
C PRO A 347 45.54 -29.61 33.97
N SER A 348 46.26 -29.12 34.97
CA SER A 348 47.64 -29.55 35.21
C SER A 348 47.64 -31.03 35.58
N SER A 349 48.16 -31.88 34.71
CA SER A 349 48.30 -33.33 34.93
C SER A 349 49.42 -33.70 35.90
N SER A 350 49.75 -32.83 36.87
CA SER A 350 50.77 -33.07 37.88
C SER A 350 50.11 -33.21 39.24
N SER A 351 50.18 -34.42 39.76
CA SER A 351 49.83 -34.83 41.11
C SER A 351 50.74 -34.18 42.16
N ASP A 352 50.58 -32.87 42.38
CA ASP A 352 51.18 -32.19 43.54
C ASP A 352 50.06 -31.69 44.46
N ASN A 353 50.04 -32.30 45.65
CA ASN A 353 48.93 -32.34 46.59
C ASN A 353 48.83 -31.12 47.52
N ASP A 354 49.41 -29.97 47.21
CA ASP A 354 49.38 -28.83 48.13
C ASP A 354 48.95 -27.51 47.46
N SER A 355 47.85 -26.95 47.97
CA SER A 355 47.37 -25.56 47.84
C SER A 355 46.73 -25.08 46.52
N ASN A 356 45.69 -25.76 45.99
CA ASN A 356 44.98 -25.27 44.79
C ASN A 356 43.44 -25.30 44.88
N SER A 357 42.83 -24.50 45.77
CA SER A 357 41.40 -24.15 45.68
C SER A 357 41.12 -23.03 44.66
N SER A 358 42.14 -22.23 44.32
CA SER A 358 42.08 -21.16 43.33
C SER A 358 42.17 -21.67 41.88
N LEU A 359 42.87 -22.79 41.65
CA LEU A 359 43.09 -23.37 40.32
C LEU A 359 41.85 -24.12 39.78
N SER A 360 41.05 -24.74 40.66
CA SER A 360 39.78 -25.38 40.29
C SER A 360 38.70 -24.37 39.91
N ASN A 361 38.70 -23.19 40.54
CA ASN A 361 37.73 -22.12 40.28
C ASN A 361 37.89 -21.44 38.91
N ALA A 362 39.03 -21.60 38.24
CA ALA A 362 39.27 -21.00 36.92
C ALA A 362 38.41 -21.64 35.81
N PHE A 363 38.13 -22.95 35.91
CA PHE A 363 37.34 -23.70 34.92
C PHE A 363 35.83 -23.36 34.94
N TYR A 364 35.33 -22.90 36.08
CA TYR A 364 33.90 -22.61 36.30
C TYR A 364 33.56 -21.12 36.26
N ASN A 365 34.54 -20.26 35.99
CA ASN A 365 34.39 -18.80 35.86
C ASN A 365 34.61 -18.32 34.42
N CYS A 366 34.17 -19.12 33.46
CA CYS A 366 34.20 -18.76 32.06
C CYS A 366 32.98 -17.88 31.73
N LEU A 367 33.09 -17.06 30.69
CA LEU A 367 31.99 -16.26 30.19
C LEU A 367 30.88 -17.16 29.64
N ARG A 368 29.64 -16.88 30.03
CA ARG A 368 28.45 -17.49 29.44
C ARG A 368 27.73 -16.48 28.58
N GLY A 369 27.67 -16.74 27.28
CA GLY A 369 27.02 -15.84 26.33
C GLY A 369 27.61 -15.88 24.94
N GLN A 370 27.27 -14.86 24.16
CA GLN A 370 27.63 -14.76 22.74
C GLN A 370 28.57 -13.59 22.52
N ILE A 371 29.60 -13.81 21.71
CA ILE A 371 30.57 -12.80 21.30
C ILE A 371 30.70 -12.84 19.77
N THR A 372 30.63 -11.69 19.11
CA THR A 372 30.82 -11.60 17.64
C THR A 372 32.31 -11.57 17.26
N THR A 373 32.67 -10.84 16.21
CA THR A 373 34.07 -10.63 15.83
C THR A 373 34.83 -9.92 16.94
N LEU A 374 35.96 -10.49 17.35
CA LEU A 374 36.85 -9.95 18.38
C LEU A 374 37.95 -9.12 17.73
N TYR A 375 38.11 -7.89 18.19
CA TYR A 375 39.16 -6.99 17.71
C TYR A 375 40.00 -6.47 18.88
N MET A 376 41.31 -6.42 18.68
CA MET A 376 42.22 -5.67 19.53
C MET A 376 43.15 -4.82 18.67
N ILE A 377 43.26 -3.54 19.00
CA ILE A 377 44.02 -2.54 18.26
C ILE A 377 45.15 -2.03 19.15
N CYS A 378 46.34 -1.88 18.59
CA CYS A 378 47.53 -1.33 19.23
C CYS A 378 47.53 0.22 19.24
N ASP A 379 46.39 0.83 19.51
CA ASP A 379 46.19 2.28 19.57
C ASP A 379 44.93 2.60 20.36
N ILE A 380 44.75 3.87 20.73
CA ILE A 380 43.56 4.36 21.41
C ILE A 380 42.58 4.93 20.38
N LEU A 381 41.42 4.29 20.27
CA LEU A 381 40.37 4.73 19.36
C LEU A 381 39.80 6.10 19.76
N THR A 382 39.60 6.96 18.76
CA THR A 382 38.89 8.23 18.95
C THR A 382 37.38 7.99 19.10
N LYS A 383 36.66 8.95 19.69
CA LYS A 383 35.20 8.86 19.82
C LYS A 383 34.50 8.69 18.46
N GLU A 384 34.99 9.40 17.44
CA GLU A 384 34.45 9.33 16.07
C GLU A 384 34.66 7.93 15.46
N GLN A 385 35.86 7.37 15.59
CA GLN A 385 36.14 6.01 15.14
C GLN A 385 35.26 4.96 15.83
N ILE A 386 35.00 5.12 17.14
CA ILE A 386 34.13 4.21 17.89
C ILE A 386 32.67 4.31 17.42
N LEU A 387 32.19 5.53 17.15
CA LEU A 387 30.84 5.74 16.60
C LEU A 387 30.69 5.10 15.22
N ASP A 388 31.70 5.25 14.36
CA ASP A 388 31.73 4.60 13.05
C ASP A 388 31.75 3.06 13.19
N LEU A 389 32.54 2.52 14.10
CA LEU A 389 32.59 1.07 14.38
C LEU A 389 31.25 0.54 14.91
N TYR A 390 30.57 1.29 15.78
CA TYR A 390 29.23 0.95 16.25
C TYR A 390 28.21 0.96 15.10
N ALA A 391 28.29 1.95 14.20
CA ALA A 391 27.41 2.07 13.05
C ALA A 391 27.56 0.93 12.03
N LEU A 392 28.73 0.29 11.93
CA LEU A 392 28.95 -0.91 11.11
C LEU A 392 28.12 -2.12 11.59
N GLY A 393 27.71 -2.13 12.87
CA GLY A 393 26.82 -3.14 13.44
C GLY A 393 27.47 -4.48 13.77
N LYS A 394 26.67 -5.35 14.39
CA LYS A 394 27.06 -6.66 14.97
C LYS A 394 27.56 -7.72 13.98
N ASN A 395 27.22 -7.58 12.70
CA ASN A 395 27.62 -8.52 11.65
C ASN A 395 28.91 -8.09 10.93
N ASN A 396 29.56 -7.02 11.38
CA ASN A 396 30.79 -6.53 10.78
C ASN A 396 31.97 -7.48 11.03
N ALA A 397 32.63 -7.89 9.95
CA ALA A 397 33.83 -8.72 9.95
C ALA A 397 34.95 -8.08 9.09
N SER A 398 34.93 -6.76 8.94
CA SER A 398 35.87 -6.01 8.10
C SER A 398 37.32 -6.14 8.61
N GLN A 399 38.25 -6.30 7.68
CA GLN A 399 39.69 -6.14 7.93
C GLN A 399 40.15 -4.67 7.82
N PHE A 400 39.23 -3.77 7.48
CA PHE A 400 39.47 -2.33 7.33
C PHE A 400 40.55 -1.99 6.29
N LEU A 401 40.67 -2.82 5.24
CA LEU A 401 41.53 -2.55 4.10
C LEU A 401 41.03 -1.30 3.35
N PRO A 402 41.94 -0.50 2.75
CA PRO A 402 41.56 0.73 2.05
C PRO A 402 40.57 0.44 0.92
N TYR A 403 39.46 1.19 0.89
CA TYR A 403 38.27 0.84 0.14
C TYR A 403 38.29 1.32 -1.33
N GLN A 404 37.94 0.42 -2.26
CA GLN A 404 37.26 0.75 -3.52
C GLN A 404 35.78 0.39 -3.34
N GLU A 405 34.87 1.34 -3.58
CA GLU A 405 33.38 1.21 -3.65
C GLU A 405 32.50 1.17 -2.39
N ASN A 406 32.35 2.32 -1.71
CA ASN A 406 31.07 2.92 -1.26
C ASN A 406 31.38 4.18 -0.46
N GLY A 407 30.72 5.29 -0.79
CA GLY A 407 31.08 6.67 -0.43
C GLY A 407 31.08 7.09 1.05
N MET A 408 31.34 6.20 2.01
CA MET A 408 31.64 6.60 3.39
C MET A 408 33.10 7.07 3.50
N LYS A 409 33.29 8.39 3.62
CA LYS A 409 34.55 8.98 4.07
C LYS A 409 34.67 8.75 5.58
N SER A 410 35.30 7.65 5.98
CA SER A 410 35.63 7.36 7.38
C SER A 410 37.12 7.07 7.50
N ASP A 411 37.73 7.61 8.55
CA ASP A 411 39.15 7.39 8.89
C ASP A 411 39.45 5.91 9.20
N LEU A 412 38.44 5.05 9.34
CA LEU A 412 38.61 3.61 9.53
C LEU A 412 39.21 2.90 8.30
N PHE A 413 39.07 3.45 7.10
CA PHE A 413 39.50 2.83 5.83
C PHE A 413 40.66 3.59 5.16
N ASP A 414 41.43 4.36 5.94
CA ASP A 414 42.58 5.14 5.48
C ASP A 414 43.82 4.30 5.11
N GLY A 415 43.77 2.98 5.35
CA GLY A 415 44.88 2.05 5.16
C GLY A 415 45.93 2.06 6.28
N ILE A 416 45.85 3.02 7.21
CA ILE A 416 46.69 3.11 8.41
C ILE A 416 46.03 2.33 9.56
N PHE A 417 44.71 2.45 9.70
CA PHE A 417 43.93 1.79 10.75
C PHE A 417 44.15 0.27 10.77
N CYS A 418 44.08 -0.40 9.62
CA CYS A 418 44.22 -1.86 9.53
C CYS A 418 45.63 -2.36 9.93
N GLN A 419 46.67 -1.54 9.81
CA GLN A 419 48.04 -1.89 10.23
C GLN A 419 48.22 -1.87 11.75
N LYS A 420 47.32 -1.17 12.47
CA LYS A 420 47.32 -1.07 13.94
C LYS A 420 46.61 -2.24 14.61
N ILE A 421 45.94 -3.11 13.87
CA ILE A 421 45.15 -4.21 14.43
C ILE A 421 46.09 -5.34 14.91
N LEU A 422 46.01 -5.70 16.18
CA LEU A 422 46.77 -6.81 16.77
C LEU A 422 46.18 -8.15 16.34
N PHE A 423 44.87 -8.35 16.56
CA PHE A 423 44.16 -9.52 16.12
C PHE A 423 42.73 -9.21 15.67
N ILE A 424 42.24 -10.06 14.76
CA ILE A 424 40.85 -10.17 14.35
C ILE A 424 40.48 -11.64 14.42
N PHE A 425 39.64 -12.03 15.38
CA PHE A 425 39.11 -13.39 15.45
C PHE A 425 37.64 -13.39 15.04
N HIS A 426 37.35 -14.15 13.99
CA HIS A 426 36.01 -14.30 13.44
C HIS A 426 35.67 -15.78 13.33
N VAL A 427 34.42 -16.15 13.64
CA VAL A 427 33.95 -17.54 13.65
C VAL A 427 34.22 -18.28 12.34
N LYS A 428 33.98 -17.64 11.20
CA LYS A 428 34.24 -18.25 9.88
C LYS A 428 35.71 -18.45 9.54
N ALA A 429 36.62 -17.83 10.29
CA ALA A 429 38.06 -18.05 10.17
C ALA A 429 38.55 -19.10 11.18
N SER A 430 37.67 -20.02 11.58
CA SER A 430 38.04 -21.11 12.48
C SER A 430 37.85 -22.46 11.80
N GLU A 431 38.76 -23.38 12.09
CA GLU A 431 38.78 -24.75 11.63
C GLU A 431 39.05 -25.65 12.85
N ASN A 432 38.21 -26.65 13.07
CA ASN A 432 38.24 -27.47 14.29
C ASN A 432 38.23 -26.60 15.56
N GLN A 433 39.23 -26.77 16.42
CA GLN A 433 39.45 -25.99 17.64
C GLN A 433 40.43 -24.83 17.46
N LYS A 434 40.74 -24.41 16.22
CA LYS A 434 41.65 -23.28 15.95
C LYS A 434 40.93 -22.15 15.25
N CYS A 435 41.18 -20.91 15.66
CA CYS A 435 40.74 -19.69 14.98
C CYS A 435 41.96 -18.92 14.47
N PHE A 436 41.99 -18.65 13.17
CA PHE A 436 43.06 -17.91 12.52
C PHE A 436 42.90 -16.41 12.74
N ASN A 437 44.03 -15.72 12.97
CA ASN A 437 44.06 -14.27 13.08
C ASN A 437 43.93 -13.64 11.69
N LEU A 438 42.87 -12.86 11.47
CA LEU A 438 42.61 -12.20 10.19
C LEU A 438 43.31 -10.83 10.05
N SER A 439 44.12 -10.39 11.02
CA SER A 439 44.79 -9.09 10.97
C SER A 439 45.74 -8.96 9.75
N PRO A 440 45.61 -7.90 8.93
CA PRO A 440 46.52 -7.65 7.80
C PRO A 440 47.99 -7.51 8.20
N ARG A 441 48.26 -7.17 9.47
CA ARG A 441 49.61 -7.03 10.03
C ARG A 441 50.45 -8.32 9.95
N TYR A 442 49.81 -9.48 9.92
CA TYR A 442 50.47 -10.80 9.98
C TYR A 442 50.19 -11.68 8.75
N GLN A 443 49.52 -11.17 7.71
CA GLN A 443 49.16 -11.98 6.52
C GLN A 443 50.37 -12.36 5.65
N SER A 444 51.51 -11.69 5.80
CA SER A 444 52.74 -11.91 5.01
C SER A 444 53.90 -12.53 5.81
N SER A 445 53.72 -12.85 7.09
CA SER A 445 54.72 -13.50 7.94
C SER A 445 54.35 -14.96 8.26
N GLN A 446 55.36 -15.83 8.43
CA GLN A 446 55.18 -17.21 8.93
C GLN A 446 54.69 -17.27 10.40
N ASP A 447 54.61 -16.12 11.08
CA ASP A 447 54.32 -15.96 12.51
C ASP A 447 52.87 -15.53 12.82
N SER A 448 51.88 -15.96 12.02
CA SER A 448 50.47 -15.77 12.35
C SER A 448 50.11 -16.63 13.56
N PHE A 449 49.98 -16.02 14.75
CA PHE A 449 49.49 -16.75 15.92
C PHE A 449 47.99 -17.07 15.80
N THR A 450 47.63 -18.29 16.18
CA THR A 450 46.24 -18.79 16.16
C THR A 450 45.67 -18.79 17.57
N ALA A 451 44.36 -18.55 17.69
CA ALA A 451 43.66 -18.81 18.94
C ALA A 451 43.16 -20.28 18.98
N THR A 452 43.24 -20.92 20.14
CA THR A 452 42.66 -22.23 20.40
C THR A 452 41.31 -22.05 21.09
N LEU A 453 40.27 -22.63 20.53
CA LEU A 453 38.92 -22.66 21.05
C LEU A 453 38.78 -23.86 21.99
N TYR A 454 38.34 -23.64 23.22
CA TYR A 454 38.01 -24.72 24.17
C TYR A 454 36.56 -24.54 24.58
N GLY A 455 35.72 -25.56 24.43
CA GLY A 455 34.30 -25.48 24.82
C GLY A 455 33.52 -24.32 24.17
N VAL A 456 34.02 -23.75 23.06
CA VAL A 456 33.39 -22.65 22.32
C VAL A 456 32.68 -23.20 21.10
N GLU A 457 31.42 -22.81 20.95
CA GLU A 457 30.58 -23.22 19.84
C GLU A 457 30.61 -22.19 18.73
N LYS A 458 30.70 -22.68 17.49
CA LYS A 458 30.86 -21.87 16.29
C LYS A 458 29.50 -21.69 15.63
N CYS A 459 28.75 -20.69 16.08
CA CYS A 459 27.36 -20.52 15.66
C CYS A 459 27.28 -19.64 14.40
N SER A 460 26.47 -20.10 13.43
CA SER A 460 26.09 -19.34 12.24
C SER A 460 24.58 -19.40 12.04
N THR A 461 23.92 -18.26 12.24
CA THR A 461 22.46 -18.17 12.07
C THR A 461 22.12 -17.59 10.70
N LEU A 462 20.97 -18.01 10.18
CA LEU A 462 20.46 -17.56 8.90
C LEU A 462 19.10 -16.88 9.11
N SER A 463 18.98 -15.65 8.60
CA SER A 463 17.72 -14.91 8.60
C SER A 463 16.78 -15.40 7.48
N LEU A 464 15.48 -15.16 7.64
CA LEU A 464 14.50 -15.48 6.59
C LEU A 464 14.79 -14.74 5.28
N GLN A 465 15.19 -13.47 5.33
CA GLN A 465 15.57 -12.70 4.14
C GLN A 465 16.67 -13.40 3.33
N ASN A 466 17.73 -13.88 3.99
CA ASN A 466 18.82 -14.60 3.33
C ASN A 466 18.36 -15.97 2.82
N ALA A 467 17.53 -16.69 3.59
CA ALA A 467 17.00 -17.99 3.17
C ALA A 467 16.13 -17.87 1.90
N ILE A 468 15.25 -16.86 1.84
CA ILE A 468 14.44 -16.55 0.65
C ILE A 468 15.34 -16.18 -0.53
N HIS A 469 16.36 -15.35 -0.32
CA HIS A 469 17.32 -15.02 -1.36
C HIS A 469 17.99 -16.27 -1.95
N PHE A 470 18.42 -17.21 -1.12
CA PHE A 470 19.01 -18.48 -1.61
C PHE A 470 18.03 -19.39 -2.36
N LEU A 471 16.72 -19.20 -2.18
CA LEU A 471 15.68 -19.95 -2.91
C LEU A 471 15.28 -19.32 -4.25
N GLY A 472 15.75 -18.11 -4.56
CA GLY A 472 15.34 -17.37 -5.76
C GLY A 472 14.62 -16.05 -5.48
N ASP A 473 14.84 -15.46 -4.29
CA ASP A 473 14.31 -14.16 -3.86
C ASP A 473 12.77 -14.10 -3.75
N LEU A 474 12.18 -12.91 -3.64
CA LEU A 474 10.78 -12.70 -3.26
C LEU A 474 9.73 -13.29 -4.20
N GLU A 475 10.08 -13.63 -5.44
CA GLU A 475 9.18 -14.21 -6.43
C GLU A 475 8.65 -15.58 -5.99
N ILE A 476 9.39 -16.30 -5.14
CA ILE A 476 8.95 -17.59 -4.58
C ILE A 476 7.70 -17.44 -3.70
N LEU A 477 7.39 -16.22 -3.26
CA LEU A 477 6.22 -15.93 -2.42
C LEU A 477 4.95 -15.73 -3.24
N PHE A 478 5.06 -15.44 -4.55
CA PHE A 478 3.94 -15.06 -5.39
C PHE A 478 2.87 -16.15 -5.55
N PRO A 479 3.22 -17.45 -5.65
CA PRO A 479 2.21 -18.52 -5.70
C PRO A 479 1.25 -18.53 -4.50
N MET A 480 1.67 -18.02 -3.34
CA MET A 480 0.80 -17.93 -2.16
C MET A 480 -0.41 -17.02 -2.38
N ILE A 481 -0.31 -16.02 -3.25
CA ILE A 481 -1.43 -15.11 -3.58
C ILE A 481 -2.59 -15.92 -4.14
N MET A 482 -2.31 -16.90 -5.00
CA MET A 482 -3.33 -17.76 -5.63
C MET A 482 -4.01 -18.74 -4.67
N ARG A 483 -3.67 -18.72 -3.37
CA ARG A 483 -4.27 -19.53 -2.31
C ARG A 483 -5.12 -18.70 -1.33
N PHE A 484 -5.26 -17.39 -1.56
CA PHE A 484 -6.02 -16.53 -0.64
C PHE A 484 -7.49 -16.94 -0.54
N ASP A 485 -8.09 -17.41 -1.64
CA ASP A 485 -9.47 -17.90 -1.63
C ASP A 485 -9.68 -19.14 -0.77
N ASP A 486 -8.65 -19.97 -0.61
CA ASP A 486 -8.65 -21.16 0.26
C ASP A 486 -8.52 -20.75 1.73
N LEU A 487 -7.70 -19.72 2.02
CA LEU A 487 -7.47 -19.17 3.36
C LEU A 487 -8.70 -18.47 3.97
N GLY A 488 -9.67 -18.08 3.15
CA GLY A 488 -10.78 -17.20 3.54
C GLY A 488 -11.89 -17.84 4.37
N SER A 489 -11.91 -19.17 4.56
CA SER A 489 -12.94 -19.88 5.33
C SER A 489 -12.66 -19.97 6.84
N VAL A 490 -11.52 -19.48 7.32
CA VAL A 490 -11.08 -19.66 8.72
C VAL A 490 -10.93 -18.31 9.42
N ASN A 491 -11.58 -18.16 10.57
CA ASN A 491 -11.24 -17.11 11.52
C ASN A 491 -9.79 -17.35 11.97
N LEU A 492 -8.87 -16.54 11.47
CA LEU A 492 -7.43 -16.63 11.77
C LEU A 492 -7.10 -16.21 13.22
N GLN A 493 -8.06 -16.29 14.16
CA GLN A 493 -7.80 -16.07 15.59
C GLN A 493 -6.63 -16.96 16.02
N ALA A 494 -5.53 -16.32 16.39
CA ALA A 494 -4.24 -16.97 16.50
C ALA A 494 -4.24 -17.95 17.69
N PRO A 495 -3.64 -19.15 17.53
CA PRO A 495 -3.48 -20.14 18.60
C PRO A 495 -2.27 -19.86 19.52
N LEU A 496 -1.63 -18.72 19.35
CA LEU A 496 -0.49 -18.28 20.15
C LEU A 496 -1.04 -17.18 21.04
N GLU A 497 -0.93 -17.30 22.37
CA GLU A 497 -1.42 -16.39 23.42
C GLU A 497 -0.89 -14.93 23.33
N SER A 498 -0.48 -14.47 22.15
CA SER A 498 -0.24 -13.07 21.81
C SER A 498 -1.57 -12.32 21.72
N GLN A 499 -1.73 -11.26 22.51
CA GLN A 499 -2.76 -10.22 22.32
C GLN A 499 -2.57 -9.39 21.03
N ASP A 500 -1.80 -9.90 20.06
CA ASP A 500 -1.51 -9.20 18.82
C ASP A 500 -2.70 -9.35 17.86
N ASP A 501 -3.41 -8.23 17.63
CA ASP A 501 -4.51 -8.01 16.68
C ASP A 501 -4.15 -8.32 15.19
N PHE A 502 -2.99 -8.93 14.91
CA PHE A 502 -2.48 -9.13 13.56
C PHE A 502 -3.40 -10.04 12.71
N PHE A 503 -4.09 -11.01 13.34
CA PHE A 503 -5.03 -11.91 12.66
C PHE A 503 -6.47 -11.91 13.20
N ASP A 504 -6.81 -11.07 14.19
CA ASP A 504 -8.15 -11.00 14.79
C ASP A 504 -9.18 -10.26 13.91
N SER A 505 -9.22 -10.65 12.64
CA SER A 505 -9.85 -10.05 11.45
C SER A 505 -8.93 -9.09 10.68
N GLU A 506 -8.64 -9.45 9.42
CA GLU A 506 -8.26 -8.58 8.27
C GLU A 506 -7.64 -9.34 7.06
N GLY A 507 -7.62 -10.68 7.08
CA GLY A 507 -7.46 -11.52 5.88
C GLY A 507 -6.03 -11.71 5.34
N PRO A 508 -5.81 -12.72 4.47
CA PRO A 508 -4.47 -13.14 4.03
C PRO A 508 -3.70 -12.07 3.24
N CYS A 509 -4.43 -11.13 2.60
CA CYS A 509 -3.86 -10.04 1.82
C CYS A 509 -3.07 -9.04 2.69
N LYS A 510 -3.59 -8.66 3.86
CA LYS A 510 -2.87 -7.82 4.84
C LYS A 510 -1.57 -8.48 5.28
N SER A 511 -1.65 -9.75 5.68
CA SER A 511 -0.51 -10.51 6.20
C SER A 511 0.59 -10.65 5.16
N PHE A 512 0.22 -10.90 3.89
CA PHE A 512 1.16 -10.94 2.78
C PHE A 512 1.91 -9.61 2.59
N PHE A 513 1.21 -8.47 2.56
CA PHE A 513 1.88 -7.17 2.41
C PHE A 513 2.74 -6.80 3.61
N SER A 514 2.33 -7.20 4.81
CA SER A 514 3.13 -7.01 6.02
C SER A 514 4.43 -7.83 5.97
N LEU A 515 4.35 -9.09 5.54
CA LEU A 515 5.52 -9.93 5.28
C LEU A 515 6.41 -9.32 4.19
N LEU A 516 5.84 -8.95 3.04
CA LEU A 516 6.58 -8.33 1.95
C LEU A 516 7.32 -7.06 2.40
N SER A 517 6.65 -6.21 3.21
CA SER A 517 7.23 -5.01 3.81
C SER A 517 8.45 -5.35 4.66
N SER A 518 8.32 -6.30 5.58
CA SER A 518 9.42 -6.72 6.46
C SER A 518 10.62 -7.33 5.73
N LEU A 519 10.38 -7.99 4.59
CA LEU A 519 11.45 -8.61 3.80
C LEU A 519 12.19 -7.60 2.91
N LEU A 520 11.50 -6.54 2.46
CA LEU A 520 12.08 -5.47 1.65
C LEU A 520 12.71 -4.35 2.49
N GLN A 521 12.24 -4.15 3.71
CA GLN A 521 12.75 -3.09 4.60
C GLN A 521 14.25 -3.30 4.88
N ASN A 522 15.05 -2.26 4.64
CA ASN A 522 16.51 -2.27 4.79
C ASN A 522 17.25 -3.34 3.96
N ASN A 523 16.63 -3.86 2.90
CA ASN A 523 17.23 -4.87 2.02
C ASN A 523 17.31 -4.35 0.58
N GLU A 524 18.32 -3.53 0.29
CA GLU A 524 18.53 -2.93 -1.04
C GLU A 524 18.67 -3.97 -2.16
N ARG A 525 19.19 -5.16 -1.85
CA ARG A 525 19.40 -6.22 -2.85
C ARG A 525 18.08 -6.79 -3.33
N SER A 526 17.20 -7.22 -2.41
CA SER A 526 15.86 -7.70 -2.78
C SER A 526 15.01 -6.59 -3.40
N GLN A 527 15.16 -5.33 -2.96
CA GLN A 527 14.50 -4.19 -3.62
C GLN A 527 14.90 -4.05 -5.09
N LYS A 528 16.21 -4.13 -5.41
CA LYS A 528 16.70 -4.10 -6.80
C LYS A 528 16.20 -5.31 -7.60
N HIS A 529 16.11 -6.48 -6.98
CA HIS A 529 15.59 -7.69 -7.64
C HIS A 529 14.13 -7.52 -8.03
N VAL A 530 13.27 -7.07 -7.11
CA VAL A 530 11.83 -6.87 -7.34
C VAL A 530 11.55 -5.83 -8.43
N ILE A 531 12.32 -4.74 -8.49
CA ILE A 531 12.21 -3.76 -9.59
C ILE A 531 12.54 -4.45 -10.93
N LYS A 532 13.68 -5.18 -10.97
CA LYS A 532 14.14 -5.85 -12.20
C LYS A 532 13.15 -6.89 -12.71
N SER A 533 12.52 -7.64 -11.81
CA SER A 533 11.52 -8.67 -12.15
C SER A 533 10.11 -8.10 -12.40
N ARG A 534 9.90 -6.79 -12.19
CA ARG A 534 8.57 -6.15 -12.14
C ARG A 534 7.65 -6.84 -11.12
N GLY A 535 8.22 -7.30 -10.00
CA GLY A 535 7.55 -8.14 -9.02
C GLY A 535 6.27 -7.50 -8.45
N ILE A 536 6.27 -6.19 -8.18
CA ILE A 536 5.07 -5.48 -7.69
C ILE A 536 3.92 -5.53 -8.72
N LYS A 537 4.23 -5.42 -10.00
CA LYS A 537 3.22 -5.54 -11.07
C LYS A 537 2.69 -6.97 -11.20
N VAL A 538 3.57 -7.97 -11.04
CA VAL A 538 3.14 -9.39 -11.04
C VAL A 538 2.23 -9.67 -9.84
N ILE A 539 2.57 -9.18 -8.65
CA ILE A 539 1.70 -9.24 -7.46
C ILE A 539 0.33 -8.65 -7.76
N SER A 540 0.27 -7.46 -8.37
CA SER A 540 -0.98 -6.82 -8.77
C SER A 540 -1.82 -7.68 -9.72
N LEU A 541 -1.20 -8.28 -10.74
CA LEU A 541 -1.89 -9.15 -11.69
C LEU A 541 -2.43 -10.43 -11.04
N LEU A 542 -1.68 -11.04 -10.12
CA LEU A 542 -2.13 -12.21 -9.35
C LEU A 542 -3.28 -11.86 -8.41
N LEU A 543 -3.20 -10.70 -7.76
CA LEU A 543 -4.26 -10.18 -6.89
C LEU A 543 -5.57 -9.89 -7.65
N GLN A 544 -5.51 -9.57 -8.94
CA GLN A 544 -6.71 -9.45 -9.80
C GLN A 544 -7.37 -10.79 -10.13
N GLN A 545 -6.73 -11.93 -9.81
CA GLN A 545 -7.30 -13.27 -10.02
C GLN A 545 -8.01 -13.84 -8.80
N VAL A 546 -7.78 -13.28 -7.61
CA VAL A 546 -8.40 -13.75 -6.35
C VAL A 546 -9.68 -12.99 -6.03
N GLY A 547 -10.57 -13.63 -5.27
CA GLY A 547 -11.88 -13.08 -4.95
C GLY A 547 -11.84 -11.69 -4.28
N PRO A 548 -12.79 -10.79 -4.59
CA PRO A 548 -12.78 -9.41 -4.10
C PRO A 548 -12.90 -9.27 -2.57
N ARG A 549 -13.37 -10.33 -1.90
CA ARG A 549 -13.47 -10.42 -0.43
C ARG A 549 -12.14 -10.27 0.30
N HIS A 550 -11.02 -10.53 -0.36
CA HIS A 550 -9.68 -10.43 0.25
C HIS A 550 -9.15 -9.00 0.27
N PHE A 551 -9.77 -8.08 -0.45
CA PHE A 551 -9.44 -6.66 -0.41
C PHE A 551 -10.22 -5.99 0.70
N SER A 552 -9.63 -5.96 1.89
CA SER A 552 -10.14 -5.24 3.07
C SER A 552 -9.55 -3.83 3.16
N ILE A 553 -10.15 -2.98 4.00
CA ILE A 553 -9.61 -1.66 4.35
C ILE A 553 -8.14 -1.78 4.81
N SER A 554 -7.80 -2.84 5.51
CA SER A 554 -6.47 -2.97 6.11
C SER A 554 -5.46 -3.67 5.23
N ALA A 555 -5.91 -4.48 4.27
CA ALA A 555 -5.07 -4.83 3.12
C ALA A 555 -4.63 -3.54 2.39
N PHE A 556 -5.56 -2.63 2.13
CA PHE A 556 -5.25 -1.33 1.50
C PHE A 556 -4.31 -0.46 2.36
N LYS A 557 -4.56 -0.33 3.67
CA LYS A 557 -3.62 0.34 4.59
C LYS A 557 -2.23 -0.28 4.57
N SER A 558 -2.13 -1.62 4.47
CA SER A 558 -0.84 -2.32 4.40
C SER A 558 -0.09 -2.06 3.09
N MET A 559 -0.79 -1.88 1.97
CA MET A 559 -0.17 -1.43 0.71
C MET A 559 0.42 -0.01 0.85
N ILE A 560 -0.29 0.90 1.53
CA ILE A 560 0.21 2.25 1.81
C ILE A 560 1.41 2.21 2.77
N ALA A 561 1.34 1.38 3.81
CA ALA A 561 2.42 1.18 4.77
C ALA A 561 3.67 0.63 4.08
N LEU A 562 3.51 -0.35 3.18
CA LEU A 562 4.57 -0.86 2.32
C LEU A 562 5.21 0.26 1.51
N ALA A 563 4.41 1.06 0.78
CA ALA A 563 4.94 2.17 -0.02
C ALA A 563 5.73 3.19 0.82
N SER A 564 5.29 3.42 2.06
CA SER A 564 5.91 4.34 3.01
C SER A 564 7.22 3.80 3.58
N SER A 565 7.26 2.50 3.91
CA SER A 565 8.47 1.81 4.38
C SER A 565 9.61 1.80 3.35
N LEU A 566 9.25 1.93 2.07
CA LEU A 566 10.16 1.92 0.93
C LEU A 566 10.47 3.33 0.40
N SER A 567 10.16 4.37 1.18
CA SER A 567 10.34 5.78 0.77
C SER A 567 11.79 6.17 0.47
N SER A 568 12.78 5.44 1.00
CA SER A 568 14.20 5.61 0.63
C SER A 568 14.52 5.20 -0.81
N ASN A 569 13.68 4.34 -1.42
CA ASN A 569 13.79 3.90 -2.80
C ASN A 569 12.60 4.43 -3.62
N GLU A 570 12.77 5.61 -4.21
CA GLU A 570 11.70 6.30 -4.94
C GLU A 570 11.13 5.50 -6.11
N GLU A 571 11.95 4.68 -6.79
CA GLU A 571 11.51 3.86 -7.91
C GLU A 571 10.56 2.76 -7.46
N LEU A 572 10.95 1.98 -6.45
CA LEU A 572 10.10 0.91 -5.91
C LEU A 572 8.84 1.46 -5.23
N SER A 573 8.98 2.56 -4.48
CA SER A 573 7.82 3.22 -3.86
C SER A 573 6.81 3.66 -4.93
N ARG A 574 7.28 4.21 -6.06
CA ARG A 574 6.44 4.55 -7.22
C ARG A 574 5.76 3.33 -7.82
N GLU A 575 6.45 2.20 -7.96
CA GLU A 575 5.82 0.95 -8.45
C GLU A 575 4.68 0.48 -7.55
N VAL A 576 4.86 0.55 -6.22
CA VAL A 576 3.80 0.21 -5.25
C VAL A 576 2.62 1.15 -5.38
N PHE A 577 2.83 2.46 -5.49
CA PHE A 577 1.74 3.40 -5.70
C PHE A 577 1.00 3.13 -7.01
N SER A 578 1.72 2.94 -8.12
CA SER A 578 1.11 2.77 -9.44
C SER A 578 0.40 1.43 -9.63
N ASN A 579 0.95 0.33 -9.11
CA ASN A 579 0.42 -1.01 -9.40
C ASN A 579 -0.41 -1.60 -8.25
N LEU A 580 -0.39 -1.02 -7.04
CA LEU A 580 -1.18 -1.50 -5.90
C LEU A 580 -2.16 -0.44 -5.39
N VAL A 581 -1.67 0.74 -5.01
CA VAL A 581 -2.51 1.75 -4.34
C VAL A 581 -3.48 2.44 -5.33
N PHE A 582 -2.99 2.88 -6.48
CA PHE A 582 -3.79 3.49 -7.56
C PHE A 582 -4.30 2.47 -8.59
N GLU A 583 -4.20 1.17 -8.31
CA GLU A 583 -4.77 0.13 -9.20
C GLU A 583 -6.20 -0.22 -8.76
N PHE A 584 -7.17 0.47 -9.37
CA PHE A 584 -8.59 0.33 -9.06
C PHE A 584 -9.14 -1.06 -9.41
N LYS A 585 -8.52 -1.79 -10.34
CA LYS A 585 -8.97 -3.16 -10.71
C LYS A 585 -8.91 -4.13 -9.54
N LEU A 586 -8.05 -3.88 -8.57
CA LEU A 586 -7.92 -4.71 -7.38
C LEU A 586 -9.19 -4.67 -6.52
N TRP A 587 -9.84 -3.52 -6.41
CA TRP A 587 -10.91 -3.32 -5.43
C TRP A 587 -12.22 -2.76 -6.01
N MET A 588 -12.32 -2.57 -7.33
CA MET A 588 -13.56 -2.13 -8.00
C MET A 588 -14.76 -3.08 -7.80
N TYR A 589 -14.49 -4.32 -7.37
CA TYR A 589 -15.49 -5.34 -7.05
C TYR A 589 -15.65 -5.60 -5.54
N ALA A 590 -14.91 -4.89 -4.69
CA ALA A 590 -15.07 -4.94 -3.24
C ALA A 590 -16.39 -4.28 -2.80
N SER A 591 -16.75 -4.39 -1.52
CA SER A 591 -17.95 -3.75 -0.98
C SER A 591 -17.90 -2.23 -1.15
N ILE A 592 -19.06 -1.58 -1.22
CA ILE A 592 -19.15 -0.15 -1.46
C ILE A 592 -18.42 0.67 -0.38
N GLU A 593 -18.44 0.20 0.87
CA GLU A 593 -17.75 0.81 2.01
C GLU A 593 -16.24 0.85 1.79
N ILE A 594 -15.67 -0.25 1.27
CA ILE A 594 -14.24 -0.37 0.99
C ILE A 594 -13.85 0.54 -0.18
N GLN A 595 -14.65 0.57 -1.25
CA GLN A 595 -14.39 1.43 -2.39
C GLN A 595 -14.40 2.92 -2.01
N LYS A 596 -15.39 3.35 -1.21
CA LYS A 596 -15.45 4.73 -0.68
C LYS A 596 -14.21 5.05 0.15
N TYR A 597 -13.82 4.15 1.05
CA TYR A 597 -12.63 4.33 1.88
C TYR A 597 -11.36 4.49 1.03
N CYS A 598 -11.20 3.66 0.00
CA CYS A 598 -10.05 3.73 -0.91
C CYS A 598 -10.03 5.06 -1.66
N ILE A 599 -11.14 5.47 -2.28
CA ILE A 599 -11.22 6.74 -3.03
C ILE A 599 -10.98 7.96 -2.12
N ASP A 600 -11.53 7.97 -0.91
CA ASP A 600 -11.30 9.05 0.05
C ASP A 600 -9.84 9.11 0.51
N SER A 601 -9.23 7.95 0.77
CA SER A 601 -7.81 7.86 1.09
C SER A 601 -6.92 8.33 -0.06
N LEU A 602 -7.26 7.99 -1.31
CA LEU A 602 -6.56 8.48 -2.51
C LEU A 602 -6.70 9.99 -2.66
N LYS A 603 -7.90 10.55 -2.41
CA LYS A 603 -8.12 12.00 -2.41
C LYS A 603 -7.23 12.71 -1.40
N ASN A 604 -7.23 12.25 -0.15
CA ASN A 604 -6.38 12.80 0.91
C ASN A 604 -4.88 12.71 0.54
N PHE A 605 -4.47 11.62 -0.10
CA PHE A 605 -3.10 11.44 -0.58
C PHE A 605 -2.74 12.40 -1.72
N VAL A 606 -3.64 12.58 -2.70
CA VAL A 606 -3.50 13.56 -3.79
C VAL A 606 -3.37 14.97 -3.23
N ASP A 607 -4.22 15.34 -2.26
CA ASP A 607 -4.18 16.65 -1.62
C ASP A 607 -2.89 16.89 -0.83
N ALA A 608 -2.34 15.86 -0.18
CA ALA A 608 -1.07 15.94 0.55
C ALA A 608 0.17 15.99 -0.37
N ARG A 609 0.10 15.41 -1.59
CA ARG A 609 1.24 15.26 -2.51
C ARG A 609 0.94 15.73 -3.94
N LYS A 610 0.29 16.88 -4.05
CA LYS A 610 -0.27 17.42 -5.31
C LYS A 610 0.67 17.38 -6.52
N GLN A 611 1.88 17.91 -6.40
CA GLN A 611 2.82 17.99 -7.53
C GLN A 611 3.27 16.62 -8.05
N MET A 612 3.61 15.70 -7.13
CA MET A 612 3.98 14.32 -7.45
C MET A 612 2.78 13.60 -8.11
N CYS A 613 1.61 13.69 -7.48
CA CYS A 613 0.40 13.02 -7.96
C CYS A 613 -0.06 13.60 -9.31
N ARG A 614 0.05 14.90 -9.57
CA ARG A 614 -0.30 15.48 -10.88
C ARG A 614 0.58 14.94 -12.01
N LYS A 615 1.87 14.68 -11.73
CA LYS A 615 2.82 14.13 -12.70
C LYS A 615 2.57 12.64 -12.98
N LEU A 616 2.18 11.86 -11.96
CA LEU A 616 2.00 10.40 -12.08
C LEU A 616 0.55 9.99 -12.41
N PHE A 617 -0.42 10.69 -11.82
CA PHE A 617 -1.85 10.38 -11.82
C PHE A 617 -2.66 11.67 -12.07
N GLY A 618 -2.48 12.29 -13.23
CA GLY A 618 -3.18 13.53 -13.59
C GLY A 618 -4.66 13.35 -13.95
N ILE A 619 -5.30 14.42 -14.43
CA ILE A 619 -6.73 14.42 -14.79
C ILE A 619 -7.10 13.31 -15.78
N GLN A 620 -6.26 13.06 -16.80
CA GLN A 620 -6.48 11.99 -17.78
C GLN A 620 -6.63 10.62 -17.11
N PHE A 621 -5.81 10.31 -16.10
CA PHE A 621 -5.89 9.05 -15.38
C PHE A 621 -7.27 8.86 -14.73
N PHE A 622 -7.77 9.87 -14.01
CA PHE A 622 -9.09 9.77 -13.36
C PHE A 622 -10.25 9.74 -14.36
N LEU A 623 -10.15 10.43 -15.50
CA LEU A 623 -11.14 10.31 -16.59
C LEU A 623 -11.17 8.88 -17.14
N ASP A 624 -10.01 8.25 -17.31
CA ASP A 624 -9.92 6.86 -17.75
C ASP A 624 -10.50 5.88 -16.72
N ILE A 625 -10.35 6.14 -15.42
CA ILE A 625 -10.99 5.36 -14.34
C ILE A 625 -12.52 5.50 -14.40
N LEU A 626 -13.03 6.72 -14.60
CA LEU A 626 -14.47 6.95 -14.76
C LEU A 626 -15.02 6.20 -15.99
N GLN A 627 -14.30 6.17 -17.10
CA GLN A 627 -14.78 5.56 -18.35
C GLN A 627 -14.60 4.04 -18.38
N ASN A 628 -13.47 3.54 -17.89
CA ASN A 628 -13.08 2.14 -18.06
C ASN A 628 -13.39 1.26 -16.84
N ILE A 629 -13.53 1.83 -15.63
CA ILE A 629 -13.75 1.06 -14.39
C ILE A 629 -15.12 1.35 -13.78
N TYR A 630 -15.51 2.62 -13.70
CA TYR A 630 -16.80 3.06 -13.16
C TYR A 630 -17.82 3.43 -14.24
N TRP A 631 -17.86 2.67 -15.34
CA TRP A 631 -18.79 2.91 -16.44
C TRP A 631 -20.26 2.69 -16.07
N TYR A 632 -21.17 3.48 -16.67
CA TYR A 632 -22.61 3.19 -16.66
C TYR A 632 -22.97 2.26 -17.82
N LYS A 633 -22.54 2.59 -19.03
CA LYS A 633 -22.68 1.77 -20.23
C LYS A 633 -21.36 1.08 -20.59
N GLN A 634 -21.39 -0.23 -20.80
CA GLN A 634 -20.18 -1.00 -21.09
C GLN A 634 -19.65 -0.69 -22.49
N GLY A 635 -18.40 -0.21 -22.58
CA GLY A 635 -17.65 -0.06 -23.84
C GLY A 635 -16.68 -1.22 -24.09
N GLU A 636 -15.95 -1.16 -25.21
CA GLU A 636 -14.96 -2.18 -25.61
C GLU A 636 -13.84 -2.35 -24.57
N TYR A 637 -13.26 -1.24 -24.10
CA TYR A 637 -12.20 -1.27 -23.08
C TYR A 637 -12.72 -1.73 -21.71
N SER A 638 -13.93 -1.32 -21.32
CA SER A 638 -14.59 -1.74 -20.09
C SER A 638 -14.95 -3.24 -20.09
N ALA A 639 -15.08 -3.87 -21.26
CA ALA A 639 -15.35 -5.30 -21.39
C ALA A 639 -14.23 -6.19 -20.87
N LEU A 640 -12.98 -5.70 -20.95
CA LEU A 640 -11.77 -6.41 -20.52
C LEU A 640 -11.62 -6.50 -18.99
N HIS A 641 -12.43 -5.76 -18.23
CA HIS A 641 -12.30 -5.65 -16.78
C HIS A 641 -13.30 -6.51 -16.01
N ARG A 642 -13.91 -7.53 -16.63
CA ARG A 642 -14.74 -8.50 -15.91
C ARG A 642 -13.91 -9.34 -14.95
N HIS A 643 -14.37 -9.45 -13.71
CA HIS A 643 -13.75 -10.35 -12.74
C HIS A 643 -13.86 -11.81 -13.21
N PRO A 644 -12.79 -12.62 -13.08
CA PRO A 644 -12.81 -14.03 -13.52
C PRO A 644 -13.78 -14.89 -12.69
N THR A 645 -13.98 -14.57 -11.41
CA THR A 645 -14.87 -15.31 -10.50
C THR A 645 -16.34 -15.08 -10.79
N ALA A 646 -17.10 -16.17 -10.96
CA ALA A 646 -18.55 -16.14 -11.14
C ALA A 646 -19.27 -15.57 -9.90
N GLY A 647 -20.36 -14.81 -10.13
CA GLY A 647 -21.20 -14.28 -9.05
C GLY A 647 -20.75 -12.93 -8.45
N VAL A 648 -19.60 -12.40 -8.89
CA VAL A 648 -19.15 -11.06 -8.48
C VAL A 648 -20.04 -9.99 -9.11
N THR A 649 -20.61 -9.11 -8.27
CA THR A 649 -21.51 -8.04 -8.71
C THR A 649 -20.84 -6.67 -8.63
N ARG A 650 -21.13 -5.79 -9.60
CA ARG A 650 -20.69 -4.38 -9.56
C ARG A 650 -21.61 -3.57 -8.63
N PRO A 651 -21.14 -2.40 -8.15
CA PRO A 651 -21.99 -1.47 -7.44
C PRO A 651 -23.27 -1.12 -8.22
N LYS A 652 -24.38 -0.91 -7.51
CA LYS A 652 -25.66 -0.51 -8.10
C LYS A 652 -25.54 0.88 -8.76
N PRO A 653 -26.40 1.26 -9.71
CA PRO A 653 -26.32 2.56 -10.38
C PRO A 653 -26.28 3.77 -9.42
N SER A 654 -27.03 3.75 -8.32
CA SER A 654 -26.99 4.80 -7.29
C SER A 654 -25.63 4.89 -6.58
N GLN A 655 -25.03 3.73 -6.27
CA GLN A 655 -23.70 3.64 -5.66
C GLN A 655 -22.60 4.07 -6.64
N LEU A 656 -22.73 3.73 -7.93
CA LEU A 656 -21.82 4.19 -8.97
C LEU A 656 -21.82 5.71 -9.06
N LYS A 657 -23.01 6.34 -9.07
CA LYS A 657 -23.12 7.80 -9.09
C LYS A 657 -22.38 8.46 -7.93
N GLU A 658 -22.49 7.88 -6.73
CA GLU A 658 -21.79 8.37 -5.55
C GLU A 658 -20.25 8.25 -5.68
N LEU A 659 -19.74 7.07 -6.04
CA LEU A 659 -18.30 6.83 -6.24
C LEU A 659 -17.70 7.73 -7.33
N ARG A 660 -18.44 7.91 -8.44
CA ARG A 660 -18.05 8.81 -9.53
C ARG A 660 -18.02 10.26 -9.07
N GLY A 661 -18.97 10.70 -8.26
CA GLY A 661 -18.96 12.02 -7.64
C GLY A 661 -17.69 12.25 -6.79
N MET A 662 -17.25 11.25 -6.02
CA MET A 662 -15.99 11.33 -5.27
C MET A 662 -14.78 11.48 -6.19
N LEU A 663 -14.70 10.71 -7.28
CA LEU A 663 -13.61 10.80 -8.27
C LEU A 663 -13.61 12.14 -9.03
N ILE A 664 -14.78 12.62 -9.45
CA ILE A 664 -14.95 13.94 -10.06
C ILE A 664 -14.47 15.04 -9.11
N SER A 665 -14.68 14.89 -7.80
CA SER A 665 -14.17 15.85 -6.81
C SER A 665 -12.64 15.93 -6.78
N ILE A 666 -11.93 14.83 -7.09
CA ILE A 666 -10.47 14.82 -7.22
C ILE A 666 -10.05 15.59 -8.48
N ILE A 667 -10.73 15.35 -9.61
CA ILE A 667 -10.51 16.10 -10.86
C ILE A 667 -10.74 17.60 -10.64
N HIS A 668 -11.81 17.96 -9.94
CA HIS A 668 -12.10 19.34 -9.56
C HIS A 668 -10.99 19.96 -8.71
N GLY A 669 -10.42 19.20 -7.78
CA GLY A 669 -9.26 19.59 -6.98
C GLY A 669 -8.05 19.99 -7.81
N TYR A 670 -7.70 19.22 -8.85
CA TYR A 670 -6.60 19.57 -9.76
C TYR A 670 -6.79 20.91 -10.46
N PHE A 671 -8.01 21.20 -10.93
CA PHE A 671 -8.35 22.48 -11.56
C PHE A 671 -8.41 23.65 -10.58
N LYS A 672 -8.71 23.40 -9.30
CA LYS A 672 -8.62 24.44 -8.26
C LYS A 672 -7.18 24.93 -8.10
N ASP A 673 -6.21 24.01 -8.08
CA ASP A 673 -4.79 24.30 -7.87
C ASP A 673 -4.09 24.95 -9.08
N GLY A 674 -4.66 24.80 -10.27
CA GLY A 674 -4.15 25.43 -11.49
C GLY A 674 -4.77 24.82 -12.73
N VAL A 675 -4.85 25.58 -13.81
CA VAL A 675 -5.43 25.13 -15.08
C VAL A 675 -4.29 25.01 -16.11
N THR A 676 -4.15 23.84 -16.72
CA THR A 676 -3.27 23.67 -17.88
C THR A 676 -4.08 23.38 -19.13
N LYS A 677 -3.52 23.78 -20.29
CA LYS A 677 -4.14 23.54 -21.59
C LYS A 677 -4.44 22.06 -21.81
N ASP A 678 -3.44 21.19 -21.62
CA ASP A 678 -3.57 19.76 -21.93
C ASP A 678 -4.66 19.09 -21.09
N GLU A 679 -4.78 19.47 -19.81
CA GLU A 679 -5.82 18.94 -18.92
C GLU A 679 -7.24 19.35 -19.33
N THR A 680 -7.44 20.59 -19.78
CA THR A 680 -8.72 21.01 -20.35
C THR A 680 -9.02 20.28 -21.66
N LEU A 681 -8.00 20.04 -22.49
CA LEU A 681 -8.15 19.25 -23.72
C LEU A 681 -8.48 17.78 -23.44
N PHE A 682 -7.99 17.20 -22.34
CA PHE A 682 -8.37 15.84 -21.92
C PHE A 682 -9.86 15.75 -21.59
N LEU A 683 -10.44 16.76 -20.91
CA LEU A 683 -11.89 16.84 -20.71
C LEU A 683 -12.64 16.86 -22.04
N PHE A 684 -12.24 17.76 -22.96
CA PHE A 684 -12.87 17.88 -24.28
C PHE A 684 -12.85 16.57 -25.06
N ARG A 685 -11.69 15.89 -25.08
CA ARG A 685 -11.53 14.60 -25.74
C ARG A 685 -12.41 13.52 -25.10
N ASN A 686 -12.48 13.48 -23.77
CA ASN A 686 -13.26 12.49 -23.05
C ASN A 686 -14.77 12.64 -23.29
N ILE A 687 -15.29 13.89 -23.34
CA ILE A 687 -16.68 14.18 -23.69
C ILE A 687 -16.98 13.75 -25.15
N LEU A 688 -16.08 14.09 -26.09
CA LEU A 688 -16.29 13.82 -27.50
C LEU A 688 -16.27 12.32 -27.85
N ASN A 689 -15.38 11.54 -27.22
CA ASN A 689 -15.13 10.15 -27.56
C ASN A 689 -16.02 9.14 -26.81
N SER A 690 -16.87 9.57 -25.87
CA SER A 690 -17.68 8.67 -25.04
C SER A 690 -19.08 8.43 -25.62
N ASP A 691 -19.45 7.18 -25.87
CA ASP A 691 -20.81 6.79 -26.30
C ASP A 691 -21.82 6.63 -25.13
N ASP A 692 -21.39 6.94 -23.91
CA ASP A 692 -22.21 6.94 -22.70
C ASP A 692 -22.69 8.37 -22.40
N ASP A 693 -23.96 8.65 -22.70
CA ASP A 693 -24.54 9.99 -22.52
C ASP A 693 -24.63 10.40 -21.04
N THR A 694 -24.75 9.45 -20.11
CA THR A 694 -24.75 9.77 -18.67
C THR A 694 -23.35 10.21 -18.21
N HIS A 695 -22.31 9.57 -18.75
CA HIS A 695 -20.93 10.01 -18.53
C HIS A 695 -20.69 11.41 -19.11
N VAL A 696 -21.11 11.64 -20.36
CA VAL A 696 -20.99 12.94 -21.04
C VAL A 696 -21.70 14.05 -20.26
N HIS A 697 -22.91 13.80 -19.75
CA HIS A 697 -23.66 14.72 -18.90
C HIS A 697 -22.89 15.12 -17.62
N GLU A 698 -22.29 14.16 -16.90
CA GLU A 698 -21.51 14.45 -15.69
C GLU A 698 -20.26 15.28 -15.98
N ILE A 699 -19.53 14.96 -17.05
CA ILE A 699 -18.31 15.69 -17.43
C ILE A 699 -18.65 17.07 -18.02
N LEU A 700 -19.78 17.23 -18.72
CA LEU A 700 -20.30 18.53 -19.13
C LEU A 700 -20.69 19.39 -17.93
N THR A 701 -21.29 18.80 -16.91
CA THR A 701 -21.60 19.49 -15.65
C THR A 701 -20.32 20.00 -14.97
N LEU A 702 -19.26 19.18 -14.93
CA LEU A 702 -17.94 19.60 -14.45
C LEU A 702 -17.35 20.72 -15.31
N LEU A 703 -17.35 20.58 -16.64
CA LEU A 703 -16.86 21.60 -17.55
C LEU A 703 -17.60 22.93 -17.36
N PHE A 704 -18.91 22.85 -17.17
CA PHE A 704 -19.75 24.00 -16.96
C PHE A 704 -19.40 24.75 -15.67
N ASP A 705 -19.21 24.05 -14.56
CA ASP A 705 -18.72 24.64 -13.31
C ASP A 705 -17.33 25.31 -13.46
N LEU A 706 -16.43 24.69 -14.24
CA LEU A 706 -15.12 25.26 -14.54
C LEU A 706 -15.22 26.52 -15.40
N LEU A 707 -16.11 26.56 -16.40
CA LEU A 707 -16.35 27.75 -17.23
C LEU A 707 -16.94 28.91 -16.41
N GLN A 708 -17.67 28.62 -15.33
CA GLN A 708 -18.17 29.65 -14.42
C GLN A 708 -17.08 30.27 -13.54
N THR A 709 -16.09 29.47 -13.16
CA THR A 709 -15.16 29.82 -12.08
C THR A 709 -13.75 30.19 -12.56
N LYS A 710 -13.34 29.75 -13.76
CA LYS A 710 -11.95 29.87 -14.25
C LYS A 710 -11.87 30.52 -15.63
N LYS A 711 -11.26 31.70 -15.70
CA LYS A 711 -11.07 32.44 -16.97
C LYS A 711 -10.19 31.67 -17.95
N GLU A 712 -9.16 30.99 -17.47
CA GLU A 712 -8.24 30.22 -18.28
C GLU A 712 -8.95 29.11 -19.08
N VAL A 713 -9.95 28.47 -18.47
CA VAL A 713 -10.76 27.45 -19.14
C VAL A 713 -11.61 28.07 -20.25
N VAL A 714 -12.16 29.26 -20.03
CA VAL A 714 -12.91 30.03 -21.05
C VAL A 714 -11.99 30.40 -22.23
N ASP A 715 -10.79 30.90 -21.95
CA ASP A 715 -9.81 31.25 -22.98
C ASP A 715 -9.40 30.01 -23.80
N ILE A 716 -9.17 28.87 -23.15
CA ILE A 716 -8.87 27.59 -23.83
C ILE A 716 -10.08 27.12 -24.64
N PHE A 717 -11.29 27.21 -24.12
CA PHE A 717 -12.51 26.82 -24.80
C PHE A 717 -12.65 27.53 -26.16
N PHE A 718 -12.45 28.85 -26.21
CA PHE A 718 -12.53 29.60 -27.47
C PHE A 718 -11.31 29.40 -28.38
N SER A 719 -10.13 29.16 -27.80
CA SER A 719 -8.90 28.97 -28.57
C SER A 719 -8.76 27.57 -29.18
N TYR A 720 -9.41 26.56 -28.60
CA TYR A 720 -9.20 25.14 -28.93
C TYR A 720 -10.49 24.38 -29.23
N ARG A 721 -11.30 24.93 -30.14
CA ARG A 721 -12.49 24.30 -30.72
C ARG A 721 -13.59 23.88 -29.73
N GLY A 722 -13.63 24.49 -28.53
CA GLY A 722 -14.65 24.21 -27.53
C GLY A 722 -16.07 24.47 -28.06
N PHE A 723 -16.26 25.57 -28.80
CA PHE A 723 -17.54 25.88 -29.46
C PHE A 723 -17.99 24.74 -30.39
N GLU A 724 -17.09 24.27 -31.27
CA GLU A 724 -17.37 23.21 -32.23
C GLU A 724 -17.70 21.88 -31.54
N ILE A 725 -17.06 21.60 -30.39
CA ILE A 725 -17.35 20.41 -29.58
C ILE A 725 -18.78 20.50 -29.02
N ILE A 726 -19.19 21.63 -28.42
CA ILE A 726 -20.56 21.79 -27.90
C ILE A 726 -21.58 21.69 -29.04
N CYS A 727 -21.28 22.24 -30.23
CA CYS A 727 -22.13 22.07 -31.41
C CYS A 727 -22.25 20.60 -31.86
N GLU A 728 -21.18 19.81 -31.79
CA GLU A 728 -21.22 18.39 -32.12
C GLU A 728 -22.10 17.61 -31.12
N LEU A 729 -22.02 17.96 -29.84
CA LEU A 729 -22.80 17.33 -28.78
C LEU A 729 -24.30 17.66 -28.85
N LEU A 730 -24.68 18.82 -29.40
CA LEU A 730 -26.08 19.14 -29.69
C LEU A 730 -26.77 18.16 -30.65
N LYS A 731 -25.99 17.43 -31.46
CA LYS A 731 -26.52 16.41 -32.38
C LYS A 731 -26.93 15.11 -31.69
N ARG A 732 -26.54 14.92 -30.43
CA ARG A 732 -26.88 13.69 -29.68
C ARG A 732 -28.37 13.62 -29.40
N ARG A 733 -28.88 12.38 -29.31
CA ARG A 733 -30.30 12.13 -29.03
C ARG A 733 -30.66 12.35 -27.56
N ASP A 734 -29.70 12.16 -26.64
CA ASP A 734 -29.93 12.38 -25.22
C ASP A 734 -30.35 13.81 -24.91
N GLU A 735 -31.38 13.95 -24.09
CA GLU A 735 -31.98 15.24 -23.75
C GLU A 735 -31.12 16.03 -22.77
N ASN A 736 -30.55 15.38 -21.75
CA ASN A 736 -29.76 16.06 -20.72
C ASN A 736 -28.49 16.67 -21.31
N VAL A 737 -27.80 15.92 -22.17
CA VAL A 737 -26.61 16.41 -22.88
C VAL A 737 -26.93 17.65 -23.72
N ARG A 738 -28.04 17.63 -24.47
CA ARG A 738 -28.47 18.79 -25.27
C ARG A 738 -28.82 19.99 -24.41
N ILE A 739 -29.54 19.78 -23.30
CA ILE A 739 -29.87 20.84 -22.34
C ILE A 739 -28.61 21.47 -21.77
N ASP A 740 -27.61 20.67 -21.37
CA ASP A 740 -26.34 21.20 -20.85
C ASP A 740 -25.58 22.02 -21.90
N CYS A 741 -25.57 21.57 -23.16
CA CYS A 741 -24.97 22.33 -24.25
C CYS A 741 -25.64 23.70 -24.42
N ILE A 742 -26.97 23.75 -24.40
CA ILE A 742 -27.74 25.00 -24.49
C ILE A 742 -27.48 25.90 -23.27
N LYS A 743 -27.40 25.31 -22.07
CA LYS A 743 -27.05 26.02 -20.83
C LYS A 743 -25.65 26.63 -20.91
N ILE A 744 -24.66 25.88 -21.40
CA ILE A 744 -23.29 26.37 -21.61
C ILE A 744 -23.30 27.57 -22.58
N PHE A 745 -23.99 27.47 -23.72
CA PHE A 745 -24.10 28.60 -24.65
C PHE A 745 -24.77 29.82 -24.01
N THR A 746 -25.88 29.62 -23.30
CA THR A 746 -26.65 30.69 -22.65
C THR A 746 -25.83 31.39 -21.57
N PHE A 747 -25.09 30.62 -20.76
CA PHE A 747 -24.18 31.14 -19.76
C PHE A 747 -23.02 31.91 -20.39
N LEU A 748 -22.34 31.34 -21.39
CA LEU A 748 -21.18 32.00 -22.00
C LEU A 748 -21.56 33.34 -22.67
N ILE A 749 -22.77 33.50 -23.19
CA ILE A 749 -23.23 34.79 -23.73
C ILE A 749 -23.35 35.86 -22.64
N THR A 750 -23.78 35.47 -21.45
CA THR A 750 -24.02 36.37 -20.31
C THR A 750 -22.81 36.54 -19.40
N SER A 751 -21.83 35.65 -19.52
CA SER A 751 -20.64 35.62 -18.68
C SER A 751 -19.70 36.79 -18.99
N PRO A 752 -19.24 37.55 -17.97
CA PRO A 752 -18.24 38.60 -18.16
C PRO A 752 -16.86 38.05 -18.53
N LEU A 753 -16.63 36.73 -18.38
CA LEU A 753 -15.37 36.08 -18.73
C LEU A 753 -15.25 35.83 -20.24
N THR A 754 -16.36 35.88 -20.98
CA THR A 754 -16.38 35.60 -22.42
C THR A 754 -15.83 36.79 -23.22
N PRO A 755 -14.86 36.57 -24.12
CA PRO A 755 -14.37 37.66 -24.95
C PRO A 755 -15.45 38.18 -25.90
N PRO A 756 -15.60 39.51 -26.06
CA PRO A 756 -16.76 40.11 -26.73
C PRO A 756 -16.88 39.75 -28.21
N ASN A 757 -15.77 39.45 -28.87
CA ASN A 757 -15.74 39.00 -30.27
C ASN A 757 -16.40 37.63 -30.48
N PHE A 758 -16.53 36.79 -29.45
CA PHE A 758 -17.16 35.48 -29.56
C PHE A 758 -18.66 35.49 -29.24
N ILE A 759 -19.21 36.58 -28.70
CA ILE A 759 -20.65 36.69 -28.37
C ILE A 759 -21.51 36.51 -29.64
N LYS A 760 -21.10 37.12 -30.76
CA LYS A 760 -21.79 36.96 -32.06
C LYS A 760 -21.83 35.51 -32.52
N LYS A 761 -20.71 34.79 -32.36
CA LYS A 761 -20.59 33.37 -32.67
C LYS A 761 -21.52 32.53 -31.78
N LEU A 762 -21.57 32.80 -30.48
CA LEU A 762 -22.46 32.11 -29.53
C LEU A 762 -23.95 32.40 -29.80
N ARG A 763 -24.27 33.57 -30.33
CA ARG A 763 -25.64 33.93 -30.77
C ARG A 763 -25.99 33.38 -32.15
N PHE A 764 -25.04 32.75 -32.85
CA PHE A 764 -25.21 32.33 -34.24
C PHE A 764 -25.59 33.50 -35.17
N GLU A 765 -25.07 34.71 -34.90
CA GLU A 765 -25.27 35.89 -35.75
C GLU A 765 -24.47 35.77 -37.07
N ASP A 766 -23.27 35.19 -37.00
CA ASP A 766 -22.35 35.03 -38.14
C ASP A 766 -22.70 33.84 -39.05
N THR A 767 -23.74 33.07 -38.70
CA THR A 767 -24.15 31.85 -39.41
C THR A 767 -25.64 31.83 -39.70
N ASP A 768 -26.04 31.15 -40.76
CA ASP A 768 -27.46 30.93 -41.06
C ASP A 768 -28.12 30.08 -39.93
N PRO A 769 -29.28 30.48 -39.38
CA PRO A 769 -30.01 29.70 -38.38
C PRO A 769 -30.31 28.25 -38.82
N ILE A 770 -30.37 27.98 -40.13
CA ILE A 770 -30.49 26.64 -40.70
C ILE A 770 -29.39 25.69 -40.19
N ASN A 771 -28.18 26.19 -39.93
CA ASN A 771 -27.10 25.36 -39.42
C ASN A 771 -27.42 24.84 -38.00
N LEU A 772 -27.91 25.71 -37.11
CA LEU A 772 -28.31 25.30 -35.76
C LEU A 772 -29.53 24.36 -35.80
N ILE A 773 -30.50 24.61 -36.70
CA ILE A 773 -31.63 23.70 -36.93
C ILE A 773 -31.13 22.31 -37.30
N LYS A 774 -30.21 22.20 -38.27
CA LYS A 774 -29.63 20.92 -38.71
C LYS A 774 -28.91 20.16 -37.59
N LEU A 775 -28.27 20.86 -36.65
CA LEU A 775 -27.61 20.22 -35.52
C LEU A 775 -28.61 19.50 -34.62
N MET A 776 -29.81 20.06 -34.43
CA MET A 776 -30.77 19.58 -33.43
C MET A 776 -31.95 18.78 -34.04
N TYR A 777 -32.09 18.75 -35.36
CA TYR A 777 -33.26 18.19 -36.05
C TYR A 777 -33.46 16.67 -35.86
N ASN A 778 -32.39 15.92 -35.58
CA ASN A 778 -32.43 14.45 -35.46
C ASN A 778 -32.91 13.93 -34.10
N ALA A 779 -33.46 14.81 -33.26
CA ALA A 779 -33.96 14.48 -31.94
C ALA A 779 -35.28 15.21 -31.66
N PRO A 780 -36.18 14.63 -30.84
CA PRO A 780 -37.47 15.23 -30.58
C PRO A 780 -37.33 16.53 -29.80
N MET A 781 -38.21 17.47 -30.10
CA MET A 781 -38.45 18.67 -29.31
C MET A 781 -39.29 18.30 -28.09
N THR A 782 -38.81 18.68 -26.92
CA THR A 782 -39.48 18.49 -25.63
C THR A 782 -39.77 19.84 -25.00
N ILE A 783 -40.59 19.84 -23.94
CA ILE A 783 -40.88 21.06 -23.19
C ILE A 783 -39.61 21.60 -22.50
N ASP A 784 -38.73 20.73 -22.01
CA ASP A 784 -37.48 21.14 -21.36
C ASP A 784 -36.47 21.73 -22.36
N ILE A 785 -36.33 21.14 -23.55
CA ILE A 785 -35.53 21.71 -24.64
C ILE A 785 -36.11 23.06 -25.09
N TYR A 786 -37.43 23.18 -25.21
CA TYR A 786 -38.09 24.45 -25.50
C TYR A 786 -37.74 25.51 -24.46
N HIS A 787 -37.83 25.19 -23.17
CA HIS A 787 -37.48 26.13 -22.10
C HIS A 787 -36.00 26.51 -22.12
N ALA A 788 -35.10 25.55 -22.39
CA ALA A 788 -33.67 25.83 -22.53
C ALA A 788 -33.39 26.78 -23.73
N LEU A 789 -33.99 26.53 -24.89
CA LEU A 789 -33.87 27.40 -26.06
C LEU A 789 -34.51 28.77 -25.84
N LEU A 790 -35.64 28.84 -25.15
CA LEU A 790 -36.26 30.11 -24.80
C LEU A 790 -35.35 30.92 -23.87
N ASN A 791 -34.77 30.30 -22.85
CA ASN A 791 -33.76 30.91 -21.98
C ASN A 791 -32.55 31.43 -22.79
N TRP A 792 -32.10 30.68 -23.79
CA TRP A 792 -31.05 31.12 -24.70
C TRP A 792 -31.47 32.36 -25.51
N SER A 793 -32.70 32.40 -26.03
CA SER A 793 -33.22 33.55 -26.77
C SER A 793 -33.34 34.82 -25.93
N LEU A 794 -33.61 34.67 -24.63
CA LEU A 794 -33.72 35.74 -23.65
C LEU A 794 -32.36 36.14 -23.04
N GLU A 795 -31.32 35.33 -23.28
CA GLU A 795 -30.02 35.39 -22.58
C GLU A 795 -30.19 35.36 -21.06
N GLN A 796 -30.96 34.37 -20.56
CA GLN A 796 -31.21 34.17 -19.14
C GLN A 796 -30.80 32.76 -18.73
N TYR A 797 -29.70 32.66 -17.98
CA TYR A 797 -29.16 31.37 -17.56
C TYR A 797 -29.78 30.82 -16.24
N ASN A 798 -30.08 31.69 -15.26
CA ASN A 798 -30.50 31.29 -13.90
C ASN A 798 -32.02 31.28 -13.63
N ASN A 799 -32.86 31.57 -14.62
CA ASN A 799 -34.30 31.71 -14.38
C ASN A 799 -35.07 30.41 -14.67
N ASN A 800 -35.78 29.90 -13.68
CA ASN A 800 -36.81 28.88 -13.86
C ASN A 800 -38.01 29.51 -14.59
N ILE A 801 -37.99 29.46 -15.92
CA ILE A 801 -39.13 29.85 -16.78
C ILE A 801 -40.40 29.05 -16.45
N PHE A 802 -40.28 27.91 -15.74
CA PHE A 802 -41.42 27.17 -15.20
C PHE A 802 -42.38 28.06 -14.40
N GLU A 803 -41.86 28.93 -13.53
CA GLU A 803 -42.70 29.89 -12.81
C GLU A 803 -43.30 30.96 -13.74
N PHE A 804 -42.59 31.37 -14.79
CA PHE A 804 -43.08 32.39 -15.72
C PHE A 804 -44.21 31.86 -16.61
N THR A 805 -44.11 30.63 -17.10
CA THR A 805 -45.12 30.02 -17.96
C THR A 805 -46.38 29.60 -17.20
N GLU A 806 -46.26 29.18 -15.93
CA GLU A 806 -47.42 29.02 -15.03
C GLU A 806 -48.06 30.38 -14.66
N LYS A 807 -47.27 31.41 -14.30
CA LYS A 807 -47.81 32.74 -13.98
C LYS A 807 -48.45 33.45 -15.18
N ILE A 808 -48.00 33.16 -16.41
CA ILE A 808 -48.67 33.58 -17.66
C ILE A 808 -50.04 32.89 -17.80
N ASN A 809 -50.16 31.63 -17.40
CA ASN A 809 -51.44 30.91 -17.40
C ASN A 809 -52.39 31.41 -16.30
N GLU A 810 -51.87 31.96 -15.21
CA GLU A 810 -52.65 32.55 -14.10
C GLU A 810 -53.06 34.03 -14.32
N GLY A 811 -52.68 34.65 -15.43
CA GLY A 811 -53.15 35.99 -15.81
C GLY A 811 -52.48 37.17 -15.10
N PHE A 812 -51.34 36.95 -14.43
CA PHE A 812 -50.59 38.04 -13.79
C PHE A 812 -49.86 38.92 -14.83
N PRO A 813 -49.89 40.26 -14.71
CA PRO A 813 -49.16 41.16 -15.57
C PRO A 813 -47.68 41.21 -15.15
N LEU A 814 -46.89 40.25 -15.61
CA LEU A 814 -45.43 40.30 -15.53
C LEU A 814 -44.88 40.79 -16.87
N THR A 815 -44.03 41.81 -16.84
CA THR A 815 -43.26 42.25 -18.01
C THR A 815 -42.31 41.13 -18.43
N LEU A 816 -42.61 40.46 -19.54
CA LEU A 816 -41.73 39.46 -20.14
C LEU A 816 -40.36 40.09 -20.41
N PRO A 817 -39.24 39.42 -20.09
CA PRO A 817 -37.90 39.87 -20.49
C PRO A 817 -37.81 40.03 -22.01
N GLN A 818 -37.00 40.98 -22.46
CA GLN A 818 -36.81 41.23 -23.89
C GLN A 818 -36.16 40.03 -24.58
N ILE A 819 -36.77 39.52 -25.67
CA ILE A 819 -36.09 38.57 -26.56
C ILE A 819 -34.92 39.28 -27.23
N LYS A 820 -33.72 38.77 -27.03
CA LYS A 820 -32.47 39.36 -27.56
C LYS A 820 -31.96 38.62 -28.79
N ASN A 821 -32.32 37.36 -28.95
CA ASN A 821 -31.89 36.55 -30.10
C ASN A 821 -33.08 35.84 -30.78
N PHE A 822 -33.67 36.52 -31.77
CA PHE A 822 -34.80 36.00 -32.55
C PHE A 822 -34.44 34.82 -33.46
N ARG A 823 -33.14 34.58 -33.74
CA ARG A 823 -32.71 33.39 -34.50
C ARG A 823 -33.03 32.10 -33.75
N ILE A 824 -32.94 32.13 -32.42
CA ILE A 824 -33.30 30.98 -31.58
C ILE A 824 -34.81 30.75 -31.60
N ILE A 825 -35.63 31.81 -31.72
CA ILE A 825 -37.09 31.66 -31.91
C ILE A 825 -37.39 30.93 -33.23
N LEU A 826 -36.71 31.28 -34.33
CA LEU A 826 -36.84 30.53 -35.58
C LEU A 826 -36.43 29.07 -35.44
N VAL A 827 -35.37 28.79 -34.68
CA VAL A 827 -34.91 27.43 -34.40
C VAL A 827 -36.00 26.66 -33.64
N ILE A 828 -36.63 27.28 -32.63
CA ILE A 828 -37.77 26.70 -31.91
C ILE A 828 -38.89 26.35 -32.90
N LEU A 829 -39.30 27.30 -33.76
CA LEU A 829 -40.36 27.08 -34.75
C LEU A 829 -40.03 25.92 -35.71
N ALA A 830 -38.77 25.84 -36.16
CA ALA A 830 -38.32 24.80 -37.07
C ALA A 830 -38.22 23.42 -36.42
N LEU A 831 -37.85 23.35 -35.13
CA LEU A 831 -37.72 22.09 -34.39
C LEU A 831 -39.07 21.49 -33.96
N LEU A 832 -40.18 22.24 -34.05
CA LEU A 832 -41.51 21.67 -33.83
C LEU A 832 -41.80 20.50 -34.77
N ASP A 833 -41.23 20.53 -35.97
CA ASP A 833 -41.35 19.48 -37.01
C ASP A 833 -40.22 18.44 -36.93
N SER A 834 -39.46 18.39 -35.82
CA SER A 834 -38.37 17.42 -35.67
C SER A 834 -38.90 16.00 -35.41
N GLU A 835 -38.09 15.02 -35.80
CA GLU A 835 -38.45 13.60 -35.71
C GLU A 835 -38.78 13.19 -34.25
N GLY A 836 -39.96 12.57 -34.06
CA GLY A 836 -40.41 12.08 -32.75
C GLY A 836 -41.08 13.13 -31.84
N THR A 837 -41.20 14.39 -32.28
CA THR A 837 -41.90 15.43 -31.52
C THR A 837 -43.40 15.11 -31.40
N LYS A 838 -43.91 15.06 -30.16
CA LYS A 838 -45.33 14.76 -29.89
C LYS A 838 -46.21 15.97 -30.21
N ARG A 839 -47.38 15.74 -30.84
CA ARG A 839 -48.38 16.79 -31.12
C ARG A 839 -48.77 17.63 -29.91
N ILE A 840 -48.92 17.00 -28.74
CA ILE A 840 -49.22 17.69 -27.47
C ILE A 840 -48.15 18.71 -27.11
N VAL A 841 -46.87 18.38 -27.36
CA VAL A 841 -45.75 19.30 -27.12
C VAL A 841 -45.78 20.45 -28.11
N GLN A 842 -46.06 20.17 -29.39
CA GLN A 842 -46.22 21.21 -30.42
C GLN A 842 -47.31 22.22 -30.04
N CYS A 843 -48.50 21.75 -29.66
CA CYS A 843 -49.61 22.62 -29.25
C CYS A 843 -49.25 23.49 -28.04
N LYS A 844 -48.64 22.90 -26.99
CA LYS A 844 -48.24 23.66 -25.79
C LYS A 844 -47.20 24.74 -26.08
N ILE A 845 -46.22 24.43 -26.94
CA ILE A 845 -45.18 25.40 -27.32
C ILE A 845 -45.80 26.53 -28.16
N LEU A 846 -46.65 26.21 -29.14
CA LEU A 846 -47.33 27.21 -29.96
C LEU A 846 -48.25 28.11 -29.12
N GLU A 847 -49.04 27.53 -28.21
CA GLU A 847 -49.85 28.30 -27.27
C GLU A 847 -48.99 29.26 -26.43
N SER A 848 -47.85 28.79 -25.91
CA SER A 848 -46.90 29.61 -25.16
C SER A 848 -46.34 30.76 -26.01
N LEU A 849 -45.91 30.48 -27.24
CA LEU A 849 -45.39 31.48 -28.18
C LEU A 849 -46.46 32.50 -28.58
N ILE A 850 -47.72 32.10 -28.80
CA ILE A 850 -48.82 33.03 -29.05
C ILE A 850 -48.98 33.99 -27.87
N LYS A 851 -48.98 33.50 -26.63
CA LYS A 851 -49.09 34.38 -25.44
C LYS A 851 -47.93 35.38 -25.37
N ILE A 852 -46.73 34.98 -25.77
CA ILE A 852 -45.54 35.86 -25.82
C ILE A 852 -45.66 36.91 -26.94
N PHE A 853 -46.16 36.55 -28.13
CA PHE A 853 -46.19 37.44 -29.30
C PHE A 853 -47.46 38.30 -29.42
N LYS A 854 -48.61 37.85 -28.89
CA LYS A 854 -49.95 38.43 -29.13
C LYS A 854 -50.07 39.94 -28.88
N LYS A 855 -49.30 40.50 -27.93
CA LYS A 855 -49.31 41.94 -27.59
C LYS A 855 -47.96 42.64 -27.78
N ASN A 856 -46.96 41.95 -28.35
CA ASN A 856 -45.60 42.47 -28.50
C ASN A 856 -45.29 42.74 -29.98
N ILE A 857 -45.72 43.91 -30.44
CA ILE A 857 -45.58 44.38 -31.83
C ILE A 857 -44.11 44.38 -32.29
N SER A 858 -43.19 44.80 -31.42
CA SER A 858 -41.75 44.77 -31.70
C SER A 858 -41.24 43.36 -31.99
N TYR A 859 -41.72 42.33 -31.28
CA TYR A 859 -41.29 40.95 -31.51
C TYR A 859 -41.80 40.42 -32.85
N CYS A 860 -43.02 40.81 -33.24
CA CYS A 860 -43.58 40.47 -34.54
C CYS A 860 -42.75 41.09 -35.67
N SER A 861 -42.35 42.36 -35.52
CA SER A 861 -41.48 43.08 -36.47
C SER A 861 -40.12 42.38 -36.64
N GLU A 862 -39.46 42.05 -35.52
CA GLU A 862 -38.16 41.35 -35.53
C GLU A 862 -38.24 39.96 -36.15
N LEU A 863 -39.29 39.17 -35.85
CA LEU A 863 -39.50 37.86 -36.47
C LEU A 863 -39.71 38.00 -38.00
N ASN A 864 -40.41 39.04 -38.44
CA ASN A 864 -40.68 39.27 -39.87
C ASN A 864 -39.44 39.71 -40.66
N GLN A 865 -38.33 40.07 -40.00
CA GLN A 865 -37.05 40.31 -40.69
C GLN A 865 -36.47 39.01 -41.27
N PHE A 866 -36.91 37.85 -40.79
CA PHE A 866 -36.47 36.55 -41.29
C PHE A 866 -37.40 36.06 -42.40
N TRP A 867 -36.84 35.90 -43.60
CA TRP A 867 -37.61 35.46 -44.75
C TRP A 867 -38.18 34.04 -44.55
N PHE A 868 -39.47 33.87 -44.87
CA PHE A 868 -40.21 32.61 -44.87
C PHE A 868 -40.29 31.91 -43.50
N TRP A 869 -40.34 32.65 -42.38
CA TRP A 869 -40.51 32.04 -41.05
C TRP A 869 -41.80 31.20 -40.93
N GLN A 870 -42.86 31.56 -41.66
CA GLN A 870 -44.16 30.86 -41.70
C GLN A 870 -44.02 29.43 -42.20
N ARG A 871 -43.01 29.16 -43.04
CA ARG A 871 -42.79 27.85 -43.65
C ARG A 871 -42.66 26.72 -42.62
N TYR A 872 -42.04 27.03 -41.48
CA TYR A 872 -41.79 26.05 -40.42
C TYR A 872 -43.09 25.61 -39.74
N LEU A 873 -44.03 26.54 -39.60
CA LEU A 873 -45.35 26.27 -39.04
C LEU A 873 -46.26 25.55 -40.03
N ILE A 874 -46.17 25.91 -41.32
CA ILE A 874 -46.96 25.27 -42.37
C ILE A 874 -46.60 23.78 -42.55
N ARG A 875 -45.34 23.40 -42.29
CA ARG A 875 -44.92 21.99 -42.28
C ARG A 875 -45.62 21.14 -41.22
N LEU A 876 -46.06 21.75 -40.10
CA LEU A 876 -46.77 21.04 -39.03
C LEU A 876 -48.19 20.64 -39.41
N ILE A 877 -48.73 21.21 -40.49
CA ILE A 877 -50.12 21.03 -40.90
C ILE A 877 -50.23 19.69 -41.65
N PRO A 878 -51.03 18.72 -41.18
CA PRO A 878 -51.22 17.45 -41.89
C PRO A 878 -51.94 17.69 -43.21
N ILE A 879 -51.69 16.85 -44.23
CA ILE A 879 -52.44 16.88 -45.50
C ILE A 879 -53.81 16.25 -45.26
N TYR A 880 -54.88 17.01 -45.44
CA TYR A 880 -56.24 16.53 -45.26
C TYR A 880 -56.71 15.82 -46.54
N GLY A 881 -57.20 14.58 -46.40
CA GLY A 881 -57.92 13.90 -47.47
C GLY A 881 -59.35 14.43 -47.53
N GLY A 882 -59.86 14.75 -48.73
CA GLY A 882 -61.06 15.57 -49.02
C GLY A 882 -62.43 15.17 -48.42
N GLN A 883 -62.49 14.48 -47.29
CA GLN A 883 -63.67 14.37 -46.42
C GLN A 883 -63.41 14.82 -44.97
N GLU A 884 -62.17 15.01 -44.53
CA GLU A 884 -61.83 15.64 -43.23
C GLU A 884 -61.43 17.10 -43.45
N GLY A 885 -62.40 17.95 -43.81
CA GLY A 885 -62.13 19.38 -44.02
C GLY A 885 -61.62 20.08 -42.76
N VAL A 886 -60.71 21.05 -42.95
CA VAL A 886 -60.13 21.98 -41.96
C VAL A 886 -61.17 22.94 -41.33
N LEU A 887 -62.47 22.60 -41.37
CA LEU A 887 -63.60 23.49 -41.07
C LEU A 887 -64.68 22.88 -40.17
N THR A 888 -64.40 21.78 -39.45
CA THR A 888 -65.28 21.37 -38.35
C THR A 888 -64.89 22.15 -37.10
N GLU A 889 -65.86 22.81 -36.45
CA GLU A 889 -65.77 23.31 -35.07
C GLU A 889 -65.32 22.17 -34.15
N ARG A 890 -64.01 21.99 -34.00
CA ARG A 890 -63.43 21.02 -33.05
C ARG A 890 -63.41 21.72 -31.69
N GLU A 891 -63.97 21.08 -30.65
CA GLU A 891 -64.00 21.63 -29.28
C GLU A 891 -62.59 21.93 -28.72
N ASN A 892 -61.55 21.26 -29.23
CA ASN A 892 -60.16 21.48 -28.86
C ASN A 892 -59.30 21.81 -30.10
N LYS A 893 -58.48 22.88 -30.00
CA LYS A 893 -57.52 23.28 -31.03
C LYS A 893 -56.44 22.22 -31.23
N ASP A 894 -56.23 21.81 -32.47
CA ASP A 894 -55.13 20.93 -32.86
C ASP A 894 -53.86 21.73 -33.27
N THR A 895 -52.79 21.02 -33.66
CA THR A 895 -51.52 21.67 -34.02
C THR A 895 -51.65 22.63 -35.20
N ALA A 896 -52.52 22.32 -36.17
CA ALA A 896 -52.74 23.18 -37.33
C ALA A 896 -53.48 24.47 -36.93
N ASP A 897 -54.49 24.37 -36.05
CA ASP A 897 -55.20 25.52 -35.50
C ASP A 897 -54.24 26.48 -34.80
N TRP A 898 -53.39 25.95 -33.91
CA TRP A 898 -52.39 26.73 -33.18
C TRP A 898 -51.32 27.35 -34.11
N ALA A 899 -50.89 26.61 -35.14
CA ALA A 899 -49.94 27.11 -36.12
C ALA A 899 -50.51 28.28 -36.94
N PHE A 900 -51.73 28.14 -37.46
CA PHE A 900 -52.39 29.21 -38.20
C PHE A 900 -52.71 30.42 -37.32
N GLU A 901 -53.15 30.20 -36.08
CA GLU A 901 -53.39 31.28 -35.13
C GLU A 901 -52.11 32.05 -34.81
N PHE A 902 -50.96 31.37 -34.62
CA PHE A 902 -49.69 32.07 -34.43
C PHE A 902 -49.32 32.90 -35.66
N ILE A 903 -49.43 32.33 -36.87
CA ILE A 903 -49.15 33.07 -38.11
C ILE A 903 -50.04 34.31 -38.22
N ALA A 904 -51.34 34.13 -38.00
CA ALA A 904 -52.34 35.20 -38.08
C ALA A 904 -52.10 36.30 -37.03
N ASN A 905 -51.75 35.95 -35.78
CA ASN A 905 -51.44 36.93 -34.73
C ASN A 905 -50.21 37.79 -35.08
N VAL A 906 -49.12 37.17 -35.56
CA VAL A 906 -47.91 37.91 -35.96
C VAL A 906 -48.23 38.87 -37.10
N ILE A 907 -48.91 38.39 -38.15
CA ILE A 907 -49.26 39.23 -39.31
C ILE A 907 -50.24 40.35 -38.91
N TRP A 908 -51.24 40.06 -38.09
CA TRP A 908 -52.19 41.07 -37.61
C TRP A 908 -51.51 42.21 -36.85
N ASN A 909 -50.53 41.89 -36.02
CA ASN A 909 -49.75 42.87 -35.27
C ASN A 909 -48.79 43.68 -36.16
N LEU A 910 -48.26 43.11 -37.25
CA LEU A 910 -47.42 43.84 -38.21
C LEU A 910 -48.17 44.98 -38.90
N PHE A 911 -49.48 44.84 -39.13
CA PHE A 911 -50.31 45.90 -39.71
C PHE A 911 -50.42 47.17 -38.84
N GLU A 912 -50.03 47.12 -37.56
CA GLU A 912 -49.94 48.34 -36.75
C GLU A 912 -48.73 49.20 -37.11
N ILE A 913 -47.65 48.59 -37.60
CA ILE A 913 -46.37 49.26 -37.88
C ILE A 913 -46.24 49.63 -39.37
N ASP A 914 -46.54 48.70 -40.27
CA ASP A 914 -46.29 48.85 -41.70
C ASP A 914 -47.51 48.50 -42.57
N LYS A 915 -47.86 49.44 -43.46
CA LYS A 915 -48.93 49.28 -44.45
C LYS A 915 -48.60 48.24 -45.51
N THR A 916 -47.33 47.88 -45.72
CA THR A 916 -46.92 46.86 -46.70
C THR A 916 -46.93 45.43 -46.17
N SER A 917 -47.30 45.23 -44.89
CA SER A 917 -47.44 43.91 -44.24
C SER A 917 -48.42 42.95 -44.92
N TYR A 918 -49.26 43.42 -45.86
CA TYR A 918 -50.08 42.54 -46.70
C TYR A 918 -49.23 41.61 -47.58
N ARG A 919 -47.98 42.01 -47.91
CA ARG A 919 -47.03 41.15 -48.63
C ARG A 919 -46.73 39.87 -47.86
N THR A 920 -46.67 39.94 -46.53
CA THR A 920 -46.49 38.75 -45.68
C THR A 920 -47.69 37.80 -45.77
N VAL A 921 -48.91 38.31 -45.99
CA VAL A 921 -50.11 37.50 -46.28
C VAL A 921 -50.00 36.84 -47.64
N GLU A 922 -49.63 37.61 -48.68
CA GLU A 922 -49.40 37.09 -50.04
C GLU A 922 -48.30 36.01 -50.05
N GLU A 923 -47.17 36.25 -49.40
CA GLU A 923 -46.08 35.29 -49.26
C GLU A 923 -46.52 34.00 -48.57
N THR A 924 -47.37 34.11 -47.54
CA THR A 924 -47.93 32.94 -46.84
C THR A 924 -48.84 32.13 -47.78
N ILE A 925 -49.72 32.80 -48.53
CA ILE A 925 -50.62 32.15 -49.50
C ILE A 925 -49.83 31.50 -50.63
N ILE A 926 -48.88 32.23 -51.23
CA ILE A 926 -48.01 31.74 -52.30
C ILE A 926 -47.21 30.54 -51.81
N TYR A 927 -46.68 30.59 -50.59
CA TYR A 927 -45.94 29.47 -50.03
C TYR A 927 -46.83 28.23 -49.90
N ILE A 928 -48.02 28.34 -49.28
CA ILE A 928 -48.98 27.23 -49.19
C ILE A 928 -49.29 26.68 -50.58
N TRP A 929 -49.52 27.55 -51.56
CA TRP A 929 -49.77 27.15 -52.95
C TRP A 929 -48.60 26.38 -53.58
N SER A 930 -47.37 26.83 -53.31
CA SER A 930 -46.14 26.24 -53.85
C SER A 930 -45.72 24.91 -53.20
N THR A 931 -46.42 24.46 -52.15
CA THR A 931 -46.09 23.20 -51.46
C THR A 931 -46.62 21.93 -52.14
N ASP A 932 -47.22 22.04 -53.34
CA ASP A 932 -47.81 20.93 -54.12
C ASP A 932 -48.82 20.06 -53.34
N ARG A 933 -49.42 20.64 -52.28
CA ARG A 933 -50.39 19.96 -51.44
C ARG A 933 -51.75 19.89 -52.12
N GLN A 934 -52.42 18.74 -52.02
CA GLN A 934 -53.75 18.53 -52.59
C GLN A 934 -54.84 19.39 -51.91
N ASP A 935 -54.63 19.77 -50.64
CA ASP A 935 -55.53 20.54 -49.79
C ASP A 935 -55.16 22.04 -49.71
N CYS A 936 -54.35 22.56 -50.64
CA CYS A 936 -53.80 23.91 -50.56
C CYS A 936 -54.86 25.02 -50.48
N LEU A 937 -56.00 24.86 -51.18
CA LEU A 937 -57.14 25.78 -51.13
C LEU A 937 -57.80 25.81 -49.74
N GLU A 938 -57.95 24.64 -49.11
CA GLU A 938 -58.57 24.50 -47.78
C GLU A 938 -57.64 25.04 -46.69
N CYS A 939 -56.34 24.79 -46.79
CA CYS A 939 -55.32 25.38 -45.92
C CYS A 939 -55.32 26.92 -46.00
N ASN A 940 -55.37 27.48 -47.22
CA ASN A 940 -55.46 28.93 -47.42
C ASN A 940 -56.76 29.51 -46.84
N ARG A 941 -57.89 28.83 -47.00
CA ARG A 941 -59.17 29.22 -46.40
C ARG A 941 -59.11 29.23 -44.88
N SER A 942 -58.51 28.21 -44.26
CA SER A 942 -58.37 28.13 -42.80
C SER A 942 -57.47 29.24 -42.24
N PHE A 943 -56.30 29.47 -42.87
CA PHE A 943 -55.42 30.58 -42.52
C PHE A 943 -56.14 31.94 -42.59
N LEU A 944 -56.81 32.23 -43.70
CA LEU A 944 -57.55 33.48 -43.88
C LEU A 944 -58.69 33.60 -42.88
N SER A 945 -59.39 32.51 -42.58
CA SER A 945 -60.44 32.47 -41.55
C SER A 945 -59.90 32.85 -40.17
N GLN A 946 -58.73 32.34 -39.77
CA GLN A 946 -58.08 32.74 -38.51
C GLN A 946 -57.63 34.20 -38.51
N LEU A 947 -57.13 34.71 -39.63
CA LEU A 947 -56.77 36.12 -39.75
C LEU A 947 -58.02 37.01 -39.65
N PHE A 948 -59.10 36.69 -40.36
CA PHE A 948 -60.37 37.42 -40.31
C PHE A 948 -61.04 37.34 -38.94
N SER A 949 -60.94 36.22 -38.23
CA SER A 949 -61.49 36.08 -36.89
C SER A 949 -60.81 37.03 -35.90
N LEU A 950 -59.48 37.15 -35.94
CA LEU A 950 -58.71 38.11 -35.14
C LEU A 950 -59.07 39.55 -35.49
N ILE A 951 -59.20 39.87 -36.79
CA ILE A 951 -59.64 41.18 -37.27
C ILE A 951 -61.02 41.54 -36.71
N LEU A 952 -61.99 40.64 -36.83
CA LEU A 952 -63.36 40.83 -36.34
C LEU A 952 -63.40 40.97 -34.81
N GLN A 953 -62.58 40.20 -34.09
CA GLN A 953 -62.46 40.28 -32.64
C GLN A 953 -61.90 41.65 -32.20
N ASP A 954 -60.85 42.13 -32.88
CA ASP A 954 -60.23 43.43 -32.59
C ASP A 954 -61.17 44.59 -32.95
N ILE A 955 -61.89 44.50 -34.08
CA ILE A 955 -62.95 45.45 -34.46
C ILE A 955 -64.04 45.51 -33.38
N LYS A 956 -64.55 44.35 -32.93
CA LYS A 956 -65.56 44.28 -31.87
C LYS A 956 -65.06 44.90 -30.55
N ASN A 957 -63.79 44.67 -30.19
CA ASN A 957 -63.18 45.22 -28.99
C ASN A 957 -62.88 46.73 -29.11
N SER A 958 -62.62 47.23 -30.32
CA SER A 958 -62.28 48.63 -30.61
C SER A 958 -63.46 49.60 -30.65
N TYR A 959 -64.72 49.12 -30.59
CA TYR A 959 -65.86 50.00 -30.33
C TYR A 959 -65.77 50.73 -28.97
N VAL A 960 -64.75 50.42 -28.15
CA VAL A 960 -64.47 51.04 -26.84
C VAL A 960 -63.10 51.79 -26.81
N ALA A 961 -62.20 51.66 -27.81
CA ALA A 961 -60.91 52.37 -27.85
C ALA A 961 -60.37 52.59 -29.29
N SER A 962 -59.57 53.65 -29.52
CA SER A 962 -59.17 54.11 -30.86
C SER A 962 -58.51 53.03 -31.73
N PHE A 963 -59.17 52.66 -32.83
CA PHE A 963 -58.62 51.77 -33.86
C PHE A 963 -57.46 52.46 -34.60
N ALA A 964 -56.30 51.80 -34.73
CA ALA A 964 -55.14 52.38 -35.42
C ALA A 964 -55.47 52.70 -36.89
N ILE A 965 -55.20 53.94 -37.32
CA ILE A 965 -55.46 54.46 -38.69
C ILE A 965 -54.83 53.56 -39.78
N THR A 966 -53.71 52.92 -39.47
CA THR A 966 -52.98 52.00 -40.36
C THR A 966 -53.78 50.72 -40.68
N LYS A 967 -54.42 50.11 -39.67
CA LYS A 967 -55.28 48.91 -39.83
C LYS A 967 -56.54 49.20 -40.66
N LEU A 968 -57.11 50.40 -40.53
CA LEU A 968 -58.26 50.88 -41.32
C LEU A 968 -57.96 51.05 -42.83
N ILE A 969 -56.73 51.45 -43.18
CA ILE A 969 -56.32 51.63 -44.58
C ILE A 969 -56.20 50.28 -45.30
N TRP A 970 -55.73 49.24 -44.60
CA TRP A 970 -55.68 47.88 -45.14
C TRP A 970 -57.07 47.28 -45.35
N TYR A 971 -57.98 47.45 -44.39
CA TYR A 971 -59.39 47.06 -44.56
C TYR A 971 -59.99 47.67 -45.84
N LYS A 972 -59.60 48.92 -46.15
CA LYS A 972 -60.00 49.60 -47.38
C LYS A 972 -59.32 49.02 -48.63
N HIS A 973 -58.05 48.61 -48.60
CA HIS A 973 -57.33 48.03 -49.74
C HIS A 973 -57.77 46.59 -50.08
N LEU A 974 -57.96 45.74 -49.06
CA LEU A 974 -58.35 44.33 -49.25
C LEU A 974 -59.70 44.21 -49.97
N PHE A 975 -60.66 45.08 -49.63
CA PHE A 975 -61.98 45.13 -50.25
C PHE A 975 -62.02 45.89 -51.59
N LYS A 976 -61.01 46.71 -51.92
CA LYS A 976 -61.01 47.51 -53.16
C LYS A 976 -60.27 46.86 -54.33
N ASP A 977 -59.15 46.18 -54.06
CA ASP A 977 -58.21 45.79 -55.14
C ASP A 977 -58.07 44.26 -55.34
N ASN A 978 -58.48 43.41 -54.39
CA ASN A 978 -58.20 41.95 -54.44
C ASN A 978 -59.43 41.02 -54.55
N LEU A 979 -60.56 41.53 -55.06
CA LEU A 979 -61.76 40.73 -55.36
C LEU A 979 -61.61 39.78 -56.57
N LEU A 980 -60.41 39.65 -57.13
CA LEU A 980 -60.11 38.80 -58.30
C LEU A 980 -59.36 37.50 -57.98
N ILE A 981 -59.00 37.23 -56.72
CA ILE A 981 -58.34 35.97 -56.30
C ILE A 981 -59.24 35.12 -55.36
N PHE A 982 -60.41 35.62 -54.95
CA PHE A 982 -61.36 34.90 -54.09
C PHE A 982 -62.43 34.12 -54.84
#